data_AF-A0A0V0ISD8-F1
#
_entry.id   AF-A0A0V0ISD8-F1
#
_cell.length_a   1.000
_cell.length_b   1.000
_cell.length_c   1.000
_cell.angle_alpha   90.00
_cell.angle_beta   90.00
_cell.angle_gamma   90.00
#
_symmetry.space_group_name_H-M   'P 1'
#
loop_
_entity.id
_entity.type
_entity.pdbx_description
1 polymer ?
#
loop_
_entity_poly.entity_id
_entity_poly.type
_entity_poly.pdbx_seq_one_letter_code
_entity_poly.pdbx_strand_id
1 'polypeptide(L)'
;MCGTDEYGTATETKALEENCTPKQICDKYHVIHREVYKWFDISFDHFGRTSTPQQTEVCQAIFKKLWENNWLSENTMQQPYCETCKKFLADRLVEGSCPTPGCNYDSARGDQCEKCGKLLNPTELKDPRCKVCRNTPCIRDTDHLFLELPLLKDELEAYVNDLSVAGGWSQNAIHTTYAWLREGLKPRCITRDLKWGVPVPHEKYKDKVFYVWFDAPIGYVSITSCYTTEWEKWWKNPENVELYQFMGKDNVPFHTVIFPSTLLGTRENWTLMKTISVTEYLNYEAGKFSKSKGIGVFGNDAKETNIPVEVWRYYLLTNRPEVSDTLFSWVDLQAKLNSELLNNLGNFVNRVLSFIAKDPASGYGSIIPNPEGAESHPLTKALGEKVGNYVEQYIEAMEKVKLKQGLKIAMSISGEGNGYLQESQFWRLYKEDKPSCSIVMSTASGLVYLLACLLEPFIPSFSREVLKQLNFPPETQLSLSDERGDIEKSKRPWHILPAGHKIGIPTPLFKELKDEEVEFYREKFAGSQADRNLKAETEARKITDQLNKAKISDANKKKERATKSSEAKAKGSASVEAEISISRLDIRVGLITRAQKHPDADSLYVEEIDVGEAQPRTVVSGLVKYIPLEEMQNRKVCVLCNLKPASMRGIKSQAMVLAASNSDHTKVELVEPPKDAAIGERVTFPGFDGKADDVLNPKKKVWETLQVDLHTNKELVACYKDLPLTTSVGVCKVASISEGSIR
;
A
#
# COMPACT_ATOMS: atom_id res chain seq x y z
N MET A 1 -14.33 -16.23 -4.83
CA MET A 1 -14.71 -16.74 -3.49
C MET A 1 -13.75 -16.22 -2.42
N CYS A 2 -14.25 -15.77 -1.27
CA CYS A 2 -13.43 -15.43 -0.08
C CYS A 2 -14.33 -15.50 1.18
N GLY A 3 -13.79 -15.22 2.36
CA GLY A 3 -14.58 -15.16 3.59
C GLY A 3 -13.77 -14.80 4.82
N THR A 4 -14.44 -14.79 5.96
CA THR A 4 -13.81 -14.57 7.27
C THR A 4 -13.46 -15.90 7.94
N ASP A 5 -12.20 -16.00 8.37
CA ASP A 5 -11.75 -17.04 9.30
C ASP A 5 -12.07 -16.63 10.73
N GLU A 6 -12.83 -17.46 11.43
CA GLU A 6 -13.55 -17.09 12.64
C GLU A 6 -13.20 -17.94 13.86
N TYR A 7 -12.51 -19.07 13.68
CA TYR A 7 -12.20 -19.99 14.76
C TYR A 7 -10.87 -19.69 15.47
N GLY A 8 -10.68 -20.34 16.62
CA GLY A 8 -9.42 -20.31 17.36
C GLY A 8 -9.38 -19.40 18.58
N THR A 9 -8.26 -19.49 19.31
CA THR A 9 -8.05 -18.86 20.62
C THR A 9 -8.18 -17.33 20.60
N ALA A 10 -7.77 -16.69 19.50
CA ALA A 10 -7.81 -15.24 19.37
C ALA A 10 -9.25 -14.71 19.45
N THR A 11 -10.19 -15.40 18.79
CA THR A 11 -11.61 -15.07 18.84
C THR A 11 -12.17 -15.24 20.25
N GLU A 12 -11.90 -16.36 20.93
CA GLU A 12 -12.37 -16.56 22.31
C GLU A 12 -11.82 -15.49 23.26
N THR A 13 -10.54 -15.16 23.12
CA THR A 13 -9.88 -14.14 23.95
C THR A 13 -10.52 -12.78 23.71
N LYS A 14 -10.73 -12.41 22.44
CA LYS A 14 -11.30 -11.10 22.11
C LYS A 14 -12.78 -11.00 22.50
N ALA A 15 -13.53 -12.09 22.35
CA ALA A 15 -14.91 -12.18 22.81
C ALA A 15 -14.99 -11.94 24.33
N LEU A 16 -14.08 -12.54 25.10
CA LEU A 16 -13.98 -12.32 26.54
C LEU A 16 -13.63 -10.86 26.88
N GLU A 17 -12.66 -10.26 26.18
CA GLU A 17 -12.31 -8.84 26.35
C GLU A 17 -13.48 -7.89 26.05
N GLU A 18 -14.30 -8.21 25.05
CA GLU A 18 -15.48 -7.41 24.66
C GLU A 18 -16.76 -7.84 25.40
N ASN A 19 -16.67 -8.73 26.40
CA ASN A 19 -17.81 -9.27 27.16
C ASN A 19 -18.95 -9.81 26.27
N CYS A 20 -18.61 -10.58 25.24
CA CYS A 20 -19.57 -11.21 24.33
C CYS A 20 -19.18 -12.67 24.02
N THR A 21 -20.05 -13.37 23.29
CA THR A 21 -19.74 -14.73 22.81
C THR A 21 -18.85 -14.71 21.57
N PRO A 22 -18.05 -15.76 21.30
CA PRO A 22 -17.28 -15.90 20.06
C PRO A 22 -18.13 -15.71 18.79
N LYS A 23 -19.36 -16.23 18.79
CA LYS A 23 -20.30 -16.03 17.69
C LYS A 23 -20.67 -14.55 17.49
N GLN A 24 -21.02 -13.84 18.57
CA GLN A 24 -21.40 -12.43 18.47
C GLN A 24 -20.27 -11.55 17.94
N ILE A 25 -19.02 -11.79 18.37
CA ILE A 25 -17.88 -11.03 17.86
C ILE A 25 -17.62 -11.35 16.39
N CYS A 26 -17.68 -12.61 15.98
CA CYS A 26 -17.55 -12.99 14.58
C CYS A 26 -18.65 -12.37 13.71
N ASP A 27 -19.90 -12.40 14.17
CA ASP A 27 -21.04 -11.80 13.47
C ASP A 27 -20.83 -10.29 13.26
N LYS A 28 -20.32 -9.58 14.27
CA LYS A 28 -19.95 -8.17 14.19
C LYS A 28 -18.83 -7.92 13.16
N TYR A 29 -17.71 -8.62 13.26
CA TYR A 29 -16.56 -8.36 12.40
C TYR A 29 -16.74 -8.85 10.96
N HIS A 30 -17.52 -9.91 10.72
CA HIS A 30 -17.85 -10.35 9.37
C HIS A 30 -18.55 -9.25 8.57
N VAL A 31 -19.52 -8.55 9.18
CA VAL A 31 -20.22 -7.41 8.56
C VAL A 31 -19.24 -6.29 8.24
N ILE A 32 -18.37 -5.93 9.20
CA ILE A 32 -17.36 -4.88 9.01
C ILE A 32 -16.44 -5.22 7.82
N HIS A 33 -15.92 -6.44 7.76
CA HIS A 33 -15.07 -6.89 6.64
C HIS A 33 -15.81 -6.80 5.31
N ARG A 34 -17.04 -7.31 5.25
CA ARG A 34 -17.86 -7.26 4.03
C ARG A 34 -18.11 -5.83 3.56
N GLU A 35 -18.39 -4.91 4.48
CA GLU A 35 -18.61 -3.50 4.15
C GLU A 35 -17.34 -2.81 3.63
N VAL A 36 -16.19 -3.10 4.25
CA VAL A 36 -14.88 -2.60 3.78
C VAL A 36 -14.60 -3.11 2.38
N TYR A 37 -14.71 -4.42 2.13
CA TYR A 37 -14.42 -4.98 0.80
C TYR A 37 -15.40 -4.51 -0.27
N LYS A 38 -16.68 -4.33 0.09
CA LYS A 38 -17.67 -3.72 -0.81
C LYS A 38 -17.30 -2.28 -1.15
N TRP A 39 -16.87 -1.48 -0.17
CA TRP A 39 -16.43 -0.11 -0.42
C TRP A 39 -15.18 -0.04 -1.28
N PHE A 40 -14.25 -0.99 -1.11
CA PHE A 40 -13.06 -1.14 -1.95
C PHE A 40 -13.34 -1.72 -3.35
N ASP A 41 -14.61 -1.89 -3.75
CA ASP A 41 -15.01 -2.49 -5.03
C ASP A 41 -14.36 -3.87 -5.26
N ILE A 42 -14.38 -4.74 -4.23
CA ILE A 42 -13.97 -6.14 -4.39
C ILE A 42 -15.20 -6.97 -4.77
N SER A 43 -15.22 -7.43 -6.01
CA SER A 43 -16.32 -8.17 -6.64
C SER A 43 -16.25 -9.67 -6.35
N PHE A 44 -16.36 -10.07 -5.09
CA PHE A 44 -16.50 -11.50 -4.77
C PHE A 44 -17.83 -12.05 -5.30
N ASP A 45 -17.82 -13.18 -6.02
CA ASP A 45 -19.05 -13.93 -6.33
C ASP A 45 -19.78 -14.34 -5.05
N HIS A 46 -18.99 -14.75 -4.05
CA HIS A 46 -19.47 -15.04 -2.71
C HIS A 46 -18.39 -14.74 -1.66
N PHE A 47 -18.81 -14.04 -0.61
CA PHE A 47 -18.02 -13.73 0.59
C PHE A 47 -18.64 -14.43 1.81
N GLY A 48 -18.10 -15.61 2.14
CA GLY A 48 -18.64 -16.51 3.16
C GLY A 48 -17.92 -16.43 4.51
N ARG A 49 -18.04 -17.49 5.30
CA ARG A 49 -17.58 -17.61 6.70
C ARG A 49 -17.16 -19.03 7.01
N THR A 50 -16.17 -19.24 7.87
CA THR A 50 -15.80 -20.59 8.33
C THR A 50 -16.73 -21.12 9.42
N SER A 51 -17.47 -20.29 10.15
CA SER A 51 -18.37 -20.76 11.23
C SER A 51 -19.73 -21.28 10.73
N THR A 52 -19.73 -22.27 9.82
CA THR A 52 -20.94 -22.81 9.17
C THR A 52 -21.08 -24.33 9.37
N PRO A 53 -22.31 -24.89 9.27
CA PRO A 53 -22.49 -26.34 9.24
C PRO A 53 -21.68 -27.02 8.12
N GLN A 54 -21.63 -26.41 6.94
CA GLN A 54 -20.87 -26.90 5.78
C GLN A 54 -19.37 -27.00 6.07
N GLN A 55 -18.79 -26.06 6.82
CA GLN A 55 -17.40 -26.18 7.28
C GLN A 55 -17.21 -27.45 8.13
N THR A 56 -18.14 -27.70 9.06
CA THR A 56 -18.06 -28.88 9.93
C THR A 56 -18.17 -30.16 9.10
N GLU A 57 -19.14 -30.24 8.19
CA GLU A 57 -19.35 -31.41 7.33
C GLU A 57 -18.13 -31.70 6.44
N VAL A 58 -17.63 -30.70 5.72
CA VAL A 58 -16.50 -30.87 4.80
C VAL A 58 -15.20 -31.20 5.56
N CYS A 59 -14.93 -30.49 6.65
CA CYS A 59 -13.74 -30.72 7.48
C CYS A 59 -13.75 -32.13 8.10
N GLN A 60 -14.89 -32.56 8.64
CA GLN A 60 -15.03 -33.90 9.20
C GLN A 60 -14.95 -35.00 8.13
N ALA A 61 -15.45 -34.76 6.91
CA ALA A 61 -15.31 -35.69 5.79
C ALA A 61 -13.83 -35.88 5.39
N ILE A 62 -13.07 -34.79 5.25
CA ILE A 62 -11.63 -34.83 4.97
C ILE A 62 -10.88 -35.55 6.10
N PHE A 63 -11.17 -35.21 7.36
CA PHE A 63 -10.58 -35.88 8.51
C PHE A 63 -10.82 -37.39 8.50
N LYS A 64 -12.06 -37.81 8.23
CA LYS A 64 -12.43 -39.23 8.17
C LYS A 64 -11.59 -39.97 7.13
N LYS A 65 -11.39 -39.37 5.95
CA LYS A 65 -10.54 -39.97 4.91
C LYS A 65 -9.08 -40.06 5.31
N LEU A 66 -8.54 -39.03 5.94
CA LEU A 66 -7.16 -39.07 6.48
C LEU A 66 -6.99 -40.16 7.55
N TRP A 67 -7.99 -40.34 8.41
CA TRP A 67 -8.02 -41.39 9.43
C TRP A 67 -8.08 -42.78 8.80
N GLU A 68 -9.01 -43.02 7.88
CA GLU A 68 -9.16 -44.29 7.14
C GLU A 68 -7.88 -44.68 6.39
N ASN A 69 -7.13 -43.69 5.88
CA ASN A 69 -5.91 -43.89 5.12
C ASN A 69 -4.63 -43.93 5.99
N ASN A 70 -4.75 -43.89 7.33
CA ASN A 70 -3.63 -43.95 8.28
C ASN A 70 -2.60 -42.80 8.17
N TRP A 71 -3.04 -41.58 7.84
CA TRP A 71 -2.18 -40.38 7.81
C TRP A 71 -2.16 -39.60 9.13
N LEU A 72 -2.80 -40.14 10.17
CA LEU A 72 -2.95 -39.49 11.46
C LEU A 72 -2.30 -40.33 12.56
N SER A 73 -1.63 -39.65 13.49
CA SER A 73 -1.08 -40.28 14.69
C SER A 73 -1.63 -39.61 15.96
N GLU A 74 -1.55 -40.34 17.07
CA GLU A 74 -1.87 -39.82 18.40
C GLU A 74 -0.59 -39.55 19.19
N ASN A 75 -0.51 -38.41 19.87
CA ASN A 75 0.58 -38.12 20.80
C ASN A 75 0.07 -37.30 21.99
N THR A 76 0.68 -37.51 23.15
CA THR A 76 0.36 -36.82 24.40
C THR A 76 1.26 -35.61 24.57
N MET A 77 0.68 -34.46 24.91
CA MET A 77 1.40 -33.22 25.16
C MET A 77 1.13 -32.70 26.57
N GLN A 78 2.09 -31.98 27.13
CA GLN A 78 1.92 -31.26 28.39
C GLN A 78 1.49 -29.82 28.15
N GLN A 79 0.37 -29.43 28.78
CA GLN A 79 -0.16 -28.06 28.68
C GLN A 79 -0.59 -27.53 30.06
N PRO A 80 -0.49 -26.22 30.29
CA PRO A 80 -1.05 -25.60 31.48
C PRO A 80 -2.57 -25.72 31.50
N TYR A 81 -3.11 -26.14 32.65
CA TYR A 81 -4.53 -26.30 32.92
C TYR A 81 -4.93 -25.44 34.12
N CYS A 82 -5.98 -24.65 33.97
CA CYS A 82 -6.53 -23.87 35.06
C CYS A 82 -7.66 -24.65 35.73
N GLU A 83 -7.45 -25.06 36.98
CA GLU A 83 -8.47 -25.82 37.74
C GLU A 83 -9.72 -25.00 38.06
N THR A 84 -9.57 -23.68 38.20
CA THR A 84 -10.67 -22.75 38.44
C THR A 84 -11.50 -22.52 37.18
N CYS A 85 -10.86 -22.23 36.04
CA CYS A 85 -11.55 -22.05 34.77
C CYS A 85 -11.94 -23.37 34.09
N LYS A 86 -11.49 -24.51 34.64
CA LYS A 86 -11.70 -25.87 34.13
C LYS A 86 -11.39 -26.02 32.64
N LYS A 87 -10.24 -25.47 32.21
CA LYS A 87 -9.80 -25.53 30.83
C LYS A 87 -8.28 -25.51 30.71
N PHE A 88 -7.79 -26.09 29.61
CA PHE A 88 -6.42 -25.87 29.16
C PHE A 88 -6.24 -24.40 28.75
N LEU A 89 -5.05 -23.86 29.02
CA LEU A 89 -4.70 -22.50 28.70
C LEU A 89 -3.79 -22.48 27.49
N ALA A 90 -4.25 -21.85 26.42
CA ALA A 90 -3.38 -21.47 25.32
C ALA A 90 -2.32 -20.47 25.81
N ASP A 91 -1.18 -20.41 25.13
CA ASP A 91 0.00 -19.63 25.53
C ASP A 91 -0.32 -18.16 25.86
N ARG A 92 -1.24 -17.54 25.11
CA ARG A 92 -1.69 -16.15 25.32
C ARG A 92 -2.51 -15.93 26.59
N LEU A 93 -3.05 -17.00 27.17
CA LEU A 93 -3.80 -17.00 28.42
C LEU A 93 -2.94 -17.38 29.63
N VAL A 94 -1.64 -17.61 29.43
CA VAL A 94 -0.65 -17.85 30.48
C VAL A 94 0.28 -16.65 30.54
N GLU A 95 0.43 -16.08 31.73
CA GLU A 95 1.42 -15.04 32.03
C GLU A 95 2.30 -15.49 33.19
N GLY A 96 3.54 -15.01 33.27
CA GLY A 96 4.43 -15.33 34.39
C GLY A 96 5.75 -14.58 34.29
N SER A 97 6.66 -14.86 35.21
CA SER A 97 8.01 -14.31 35.19
C SER A 97 8.89 -15.01 34.15
N CYS A 98 9.63 -14.22 33.38
CA CYS A 98 10.49 -14.70 32.30
C CYS A 98 11.60 -15.60 32.86
N PRO A 99 11.78 -16.83 32.32
CA PRO A 99 12.82 -17.74 32.80
C PRO A 99 14.22 -17.36 32.33
N THR A 100 14.34 -16.48 31.32
CA THR A 100 15.63 -16.05 30.75
C THR A 100 16.50 -15.38 31.81
N PRO A 101 17.71 -15.91 32.09
CA PRO A 101 18.63 -15.31 33.05
C PRO A 101 18.91 -13.84 32.73
N GLY A 102 18.84 -12.98 33.75
CA GLY A 102 19.08 -11.53 33.62
C GLY A 102 17.91 -10.70 33.07
N CYS A 103 16.83 -11.31 32.58
CA CYS A 103 15.68 -10.56 32.05
C CYS A 103 14.76 -10.05 33.18
N ASN A 104 14.40 -10.92 34.13
CA ASN A 104 13.52 -10.63 35.28
C ASN A 104 12.25 -9.83 34.88
N TYR A 105 11.59 -10.23 33.79
CA TYR A 105 10.33 -9.61 33.36
C TYR A 105 9.15 -10.38 33.95
N ASP A 106 8.37 -9.78 34.84
CA ASP A 106 7.36 -10.46 35.65
C ASP A 106 6.01 -10.71 34.95
N SER A 107 5.89 -10.35 33.68
CA SER A 107 4.66 -10.48 32.91
C SER A 107 4.94 -10.97 31.49
N ALA A 108 5.89 -11.88 31.36
CA ALA A 108 6.12 -12.60 30.10
C ALA A 108 4.88 -13.44 29.76
N ARG A 109 4.57 -13.52 28.46
CA ARG A 109 3.50 -14.39 27.95
C ARG A 109 4.03 -15.80 27.76
N GLY A 110 3.13 -16.77 27.67
CA GLY A 110 3.48 -18.18 27.48
C GLY A 110 4.27 -18.47 26.21
N ASP A 111 4.14 -17.63 25.17
CA ASP A 111 4.78 -17.79 23.86
C ASP A 111 6.03 -16.91 23.68
N GLN A 112 6.08 -15.74 24.31
CA GLN A 112 7.17 -14.78 24.14
C GLN A 112 7.30 -13.80 25.31
N CYS A 113 8.54 -13.50 25.69
CA CYS A 113 8.83 -12.39 26.59
C CYS A 113 8.97 -11.07 25.81
N GLU A 114 8.13 -10.07 26.14
CA GLU A 114 8.16 -8.77 25.46
C GLU A 114 9.42 -7.93 25.80
N LYS A 115 10.09 -8.22 26.92
CA LYS A 115 11.31 -7.50 27.34
C LYS A 115 12.58 -7.98 26.63
N CYS A 116 12.80 -9.30 26.56
CA CYS A 116 14.01 -9.86 25.93
C CYS A 116 13.78 -10.47 24.55
N GLY A 117 12.54 -10.50 24.06
CA GLY A 117 12.18 -11.04 22.75
C GLY A 117 12.22 -12.57 22.63
N LYS A 118 12.73 -13.29 23.65
CA LYS A 118 12.87 -14.75 23.64
C LYS A 118 11.51 -15.44 23.50
N LEU A 119 11.44 -16.41 22.58
CA LEU A 119 10.33 -17.35 22.48
C LEU A 119 10.37 -18.32 23.67
N LEU A 120 9.22 -18.53 24.30
CA LEU A 120 9.07 -19.32 25.51
C LEU A 120 8.07 -20.44 25.26
N ASN A 121 8.16 -21.50 26.06
CA ASN A 121 7.05 -22.41 26.25
C ASN A 121 6.31 -22.02 27.54
N PRO A 122 4.96 -22.14 27.59
CA PRO A 122 4.19 -21.78 28.79
C PRO A 122 4.60 -22.57 30.03
N THR A 123 5.10 -23.80 29.83
CA THR A 123 5.61 -24.69 30.88
C THR A 123 6.94 -24.23 31.48
N GLU A 124 7.66 -23.33 30.81
CA GLU A 124 8.94 -22.79 31.27
C GLU A 124 8.78 -21.50 32.09
N LEU A 125 7.59 -20.88 32.09
CA LEU A 125 7.34 -19.66 32.84
C LEU A 125 7.49 -19.90 34.35
N LYS A 126 8.16 -18.97 35.03
CA LYS A 126 8.21 -18.93 36.50
C LYS A 126 6.93 -18.29 37.01
N ASP A 127 6.41 -18.79 38.13
CA ASP A 127 5.18 -18.30 38.77
C ASP A 127 4.03 -18.09 37.77
N PRO A 128 3.67 -19.12 36.98
CA PRO A 128 2.67 -18.97 35.93
C PRO A 128 1.30 -18.63 36.54
N ARG A 129 0.53 -17.81 35.84
CA ARG A 129 -0.81 -17.36 36.24
C ARG A 129 -1.73 -17.41 35.04
N CYS A 130 -2.97 -17.81 35.30
CA CYS A 130 -4.04 -17.73 34.33
C CYS A 130 -4.43 -16.26 34.12
N LYS A 131 -4.38 -15.78 32.87
CA LYS A 131 -4.78 -14.39 32.55
C LYS A 131 -6.25 -14.09 32.86
N VAL A 132 -7.09 -15.14 32.91
CA VAL A 132 -8.54 -15.03 33.17
C VAL A 132 -8.84 -14.88 34.65
N CYS A 133 -8.36 -15.79 35.50
CA CYS A 133 -8.73 -15.83 36.93
C CYS A 133 -7.57 -15.53 37.89
N ARG A 134 -6.37 -15.24 37.37
CA ARG A 134 -5.13 -14.94 38.11
C ARG A 134 -4.54 -16.09 38.95
N ASN A 135 -5.20 -17.24 39.04
CA ASN A 135 -4.69 -18.42 39.77
C ASN A 135 -3.58 -19.14 39.00
N THR A 136 -2.73 -19.85 39.74
CA THR A 136 -1.63 -20.67 39.19
C THR A 136 -2.20 -21.88 38.43
N PRO A 137 -1.86 -22.08 37.15
CA PRO A 137 -2.22 -23.28 36.42
C PRO A 137 -1.32 -24.46 36.80
N CYS A 138 -1.85 -25.68 36.74
CA CYS A 138 -1.08 -26.92 36.86
C CYS A 138 -0.77 -27.50 35.48
N ILE A 139 0.33 -28.24 35.34
CA ILE A 139 0.62 -28.94 34.08
C ILE A 139 -0.18 -30.23 34.04
N ARG A 140 -0.87 -30.48 32.92
CA ARG A 140 -1.60 -31.73 32.67
C ARG A 140 -1.26 -32.28 31.29
N ASP A 141 -1.24 -33.61 31.22
CA ASP A 141 -1.14 -34.33 29.97
C ASP A 141 -2.47 -34.25 29.21
N THR A 142 -2.39 -34.09 27.90
CA THR A 142 -3.55 -34.02 27.01
C THR A 142 -3.22 -34.62 25.64
N ASP A 143 -4.10 -35.50 25.17
CA ASP A 143 -3.88 -36.23 23.92
C ASP A 143 -4.27 -35.40 22.71
N HIS A 144 -3.48 -35.50 21.64
CA HIS A 144 -3.69 -34.76 20.40
C HIS A 144 -3.49 -35.64 19.18
N LEU A 145 -4.20 -35.28 18.11
CA LEU A 145 -4.02 -35.83 16.77
C LEU A 145 -3.02 -35.00 15.97
N PHE A 146 -2.20 -35.70 15.19
CA PHE A 146 -1.19 -35.12 14.30
C PHE A 146 -1.38 -35.61 12.88
N LEU A 147 -1.20 -34.70 11.91
CA LEU A 147 -1.06 -35.05 10.51
C LEU A 147 0.39 -35.43 10.23
N GLU A 148 0.60 -36.66 9.74
CA GLU A 148 1.90 -37.23 9.41
C GLU A 148 2.44 -36.72 8.07
N LEU A 149 2.73 -35.41 8.02
CA LEU A 149 3.37 -34.76 6.86
C LEU A 149 4.64 -35.46 6.33
N PRO A 150 5.54 -36.01 7.18
CA PRO A 150 6.74 -36.69 6.67
C PRO A 150 6.41 -37.82 5.69
N LEU A 151 5.28 -38.52 5.90
CA LEU A 151 4.89 -39.66 5.09
C LEU A 151 4.28 -39.26 3.73
N LEU A 152 3.82 -38.01 3.61
CA LEU A 152 3.25 -37.44 2.38
C LEU A 152 4.26 -36.62 1.58
N LYS A 153 5.53 -36.58 2.01
CA LYS A 153 6.56 -35.70 1.47
C LYS A 153 6.79 -35.92 -0.02
N ASP A 154 6.99 -37.16 -0.45
CA ASP A 154 7.41 -37.46 -1.83
C ASP A 154 6.32 -37.05 -2.84
N GLU A 155 5.05 -37.29 -2.51
CA GLU A 155 3.91 -36.89 -3.34
C GLU A 155 3.73 -35.37 -3.37
N LEU A 156 3.90 -34.72 -2.22
CA LEU A 156 3.87 -33.27 -2.15
C LEU A 156 5.00 -32.64 -2.98
N GLU A 157 6.21 -33.18 -2.88
CA GLU A 157 7.37 -32.69 -3.61
C GLU A 157 7.19 -32.86 -5.13
N ALA A 158 6.61 -33.98 -5.57
CA ALA A 158 6.23 -34.16 -6.98
C ALA A 158 5.21 -33.09 -7.45
N TYR A 159 4.16 -32.86 -6.66
CA TYR A 159 3.16 -31.82 -6.91
C TYR A 159 3.78 -30.41 -7.01
N VAL A 160 4.65 -30.05 -6.06
CA VAL A 160 5.31 -28.74 -6.03
C VAL A 160 6.24 -28.57 -7.23
N ASN A 161 7.03 -29.60 -7.58
CA ASN A 161 7.98 -29.55 -8.70
C ASN A 161 7.27 -29.31 -10.04
N ASP A 162 6.11 -29.93 -10.26
CA ASP A 162 5.32 -29.76 -11.48
C ASP A 162 4.60 -28.40 -11.53
N LEU A 163 3.75 -28.12 -10.54
CA LEU A 163 2.88 -26.94 -10.58
C LEU A 163 3.60 -25.63 -10.32
N SER A 164 4.75 -25.62 -9.64
CA SER A 164 5.52 -24.38 -9.48
C SER A 164 5.99 -23.82 -10.82
N VAL A 165 6.29 -24.71 -11.77
CA VAL A 165 6.68 -24.35 -13.15
C VAL A 165 5.44 -24.11 -14.00
N ALA A 166 4.54 -25.09 -14.08
CA ALA A 166 3.36 -25.03 -14.95
C ALA A 166 2.38 -23.89 -14.58
N GLY A 167 2.26 -23.60 -13.28
CA GLY A 167 1.43 -22.52 -12.76
C GLY A 167 2.15 -21.19 -12.55
N GLY A 168 3.44 -21.10 -12.89
CA GLY A 168 4.22 -19.86 -12.82
C GLY A 168 4.27 -19.22 -11.43
N TRP A 169 4.58 -20.02 -10.40
CA TRP A 169 4.57 -19.54 -9.01
C TRP A 169 5.54 -18.37 -8.80
N SER A 170 5.17 -17.46 -7.88
CA SER A 170 6.07 -16.38 -7.50
C SER A 170 7.33 -16.91 -6.79
N GLN A 171 8.47 -16.26 -7.04
CA GLN A 171 9.77 -16.74 -6.54
C GLN A 171 9.85 -16.82 -5.02
N ASN A 172 9.21 -15.91 -4.30
CA ASN A 172 9.09 -15.97 -2.84
C ASN A 172 8.32 -17.22 -2.38
N ALA A 173 7.24 -17.61 -3.07
CA ALA A 173 6.48 -18.83 -2.76
C ALA A 173 7.35 -20.08 -2.95
N ILE A 174 8.07 -20.13 -4.07
CA ILE A 174 9.00 -21.22 -4.42
C ILE A 174 10.08 -21.36 -3.33
N HIS A 175 10.78 -20.27 -3.01
CA HIS A 175 11.85 -20.27 -2.02
C HIS A 175 11.36 -20.72 -0.63
N THR A 176 10.23 -20.18 -0.16
CA THR A 176 9.65 -20.56 1.14
C THR A 176 9.24 -22.03 1.18
N THR A 177 8.64 -22.53 0.09
CA THR A 177 8.18 -23.93 0.02
C THR A 177 9.37 -24.91 0.02
N TYR A 178 10.39 -24.66 -0.81
CA TYR A 178 11.58 -25.52 -0.83
C TYR A 178 12.42 -25.43 0.45
N ALA A 179 12.40 -24.30 1.16
CA ALA A 179 13.01 -24.21 2.48
C ALA A 179 12.35 -25.17 3.48
N TRP A 180 11.01 -25.25 3.49
CA TRP A 180 10.26 -26.19 4.32
C TRP A 180 10.53 -27.66 3.94
N LEU A 181 10.57 -27.97 2.65
CA LEU A 181 10.87 -29.33 2.17
C LEU A 181 12.29 -29.77 2.55
N ARG A 182 13.26 -28.84 2.48
CA ARG A 182 14.67 -29.09 2.81
C ARG A 182 14.92 -29.25 4.31
N GLU A 183 14.24 -28.49 5.17
CA GLU A 183 14.32 -28.66 6.63
C GLU A 183 13.81 -30.06 7.06
N GLY A 184 12.93 -30.66 6.25
CA GLY A 184 12.24 -31.89 6.56
C GLY A 184 10.90 -31.60 7.19
N LEU A 185 9.84 -32.16 6.59
CA LEU A 185 8.49 -32.04 7.12
C LEU A 185 8.40 -32.76 8.47
N LYS A 186 7.63 -32.19 9.40
CA LYS A 186 7.43 -32.71 10.76
C LYS A 186 5.93 -32.98 10.96
N PRO A 187 5.54 -33.95 11.80
CA PRO A 187 4.13 -34.12 12.16
C PRO A 187 3.55 -32.83 12.73
N ARG A 188 2.31 -32.49 12.33
CA ARG A 188 1.65 -31.25 12.76
C ARG A 188 0.39 -31.56 13.55
N CYS A 189 0.31 -31.04 14.77
CA CYS A 189 -0.87 -31.20 15.63
C CYS A 189 -2.09 -30.48 15.03
N ILE A 190 -3.15 -31.23 14.73
CA ILE A 190 -4.39 -30.75 14.09
C ILE A 190 -5.56 -30.57 15.08
N THR A 191 -5.34 -30.74 16.39
CA THR A 191 -6.41 -30.62 17.41
C THR A 191 -6.05 -29.61 18.49
N ARG A 192 -7.05 -29.00 19.12
CA ARG A 192 -6.86 -28.04 20.22
C ARG A 192 -7.94 -28.20 21.30
N ASP A 193 -7.53 -27.93 22.53
CA ASP A 193 -8.41 -27.87 23.71
C ASP A 193 -9.15 -26.52 23.78
N LEU A 194 -9.98 -26.26 22.78
CA LEU A 194 -10.84 -25.08 22.69
C LEU A 194 -12.30 -25.50 22.57
N LYS A 195 -13.22 -24.56 22.81
CA LYS A 195 -14.66 -24.79 22.59
C LYS A 195 -15.15 -24.15 21.28
N TRP A 196 -14.50 -23.08 20.83
CA TRP A 196 -14.82 -22.41 19.57
C TRP A 196 -13.96 -22.92 18.39
N GLY A 197 -14.49 -23.90 17.68
CA GLY A 197 -13.86 -24.55 16.52
C GLY A 197 -14.75 -25.67 15.97
N VAL A 198 -14.30 -26.30 14.88
CA VAL A 198 -14.97 -27.50 14.34
C VAL A 198 -14.74 -28.70 15.28
N PRO A 199 -15.79 -29.38 15.77
CA PRO A 199 -15.62 -30.51 16.68
C PRO A 199 -14.98 -31.71 16.00
N VAL A 200 -14.11 -32.42 16.72
CA VAL A 200 -13.46 -33.64 16.22
C VAL A 200 -14.43 -34.82 16.30
N PRO A 201 -14.72 -35.54 15.20
CA PRO A 201 -15.73 -36.61 15.17
C PRO A 201 -15.14 -37.94 15.67
N HIS A 202 -14.62 -37.95 16.90
CA HIS A 202 -13.99 -39.11 17.52
C HIS A 202 -14.23 -39.12 19.04
N GLU A 203 -14.65 -40.25 19.61
CA GLU A 203 -15.10 -40.34 21.02
C GLU A 203 -14.04 -39.87 22.01
N LYS A 204 -12.77 -40.25 21.79
CA LYS A 204 -11.62 -39.82 22.63
C LYS A 204 -11.40 -38.29 22.62
N TYR A 205 -11.83 -37.60 21.56
CA TYR A 205 -11.53 -36.18 21.31
C TYR A 205 -12.79 -35.30 21.28
N LYS A 206 -13.93 -35.79 21.80
CA LYS A 206 -15.23 -35.09 21.77
C LYS A 206 -15.24 -33.70 22.39
N ASP A 207 -14.33 -33.44 23.33
CA ASP A 207 -14.20 -32.15 24.01
C ASP A 207 -13.22 -31.19 23.32
N LYS A 208 -12.65 -31.59 22.18
CA LYS A 208 -11.67 -30.85 21.40
C LYS A 208 -12.24 -30.40 20.06
N VAL A 209 -11.56 -29.43 19.48
CA VAL A 209 -11.83 -28.93 18.13
C VAL A 209 -10.60 -29.10 17.25
N PHE A 210 -10.80 -29.06 15.94
CA PHE A 210 -9.70 -28.95 14.99
C PHE A 210 -8.94 -27.63 15.19
N TYR A 211 -7.63 -27.70 14.98
CA TYR A 211 -6.78 -26.53 14.99
C TYR A 211 -7.05 -25.69 13.75
N VAL A 212 -7.17 -24.36 13.92
CA VAL A 212 -7.49 -23.42 12.83
C VAL A 212 -6.57 -23.56 11.60
N TRP A 213 -5.30 -23.92 11.78
CA TRP A 213 -4.38 -24.07 10.65
C TRP A 213 -4.58 -25.35 9.84
N PHE A 214 -5.37 -26.30 10.35
CA PHE A 214 -5.84 -27.47 9.60
C PHE A 214 -7.12 -27.16 8.82
N ASP A 215 -8.12 -26.51 9.45
CA ASP A 215 -9.44 -26.34 8.85
C ASP A 215 -9.66 -25.00 8.12
N ALA A 216 -8.89 -23.94 8.41
CA ALA A 216 -9.06 -22.66 7.73
C ALA A 216 -8.92 -22.74 6.20
N PRO A 217 -7.93 -23.46 5.62
CA PRO A 217 -7.89 -23.67 4.17
C PRO A 217 -9.05 -24.50 3.62
N ILE A 218 -9.62 -25.42 4.41
CA ILE A 218 -10.86 -26.14 4.06
C ILE A 218 -12.04 -25.17 3.96
N GLY A 219 -11.95 -24.02 4.62
CA GLY A 219 -12.85 -22.88 4.47
C GLY A 219 -13.12 -22.49 3.01
N TYR A 220 -12.14 -22.58 2.11
CA TYR A 220 -12.39 -22.27 0.70
C TYR A 220 -13.42 -23.22 0.06
N VAL A 221 -13.35 -24.50 0.41
CA VAL A 221 -14.25 -25.55 -0.08
C VAL A 221 -15.64 -25.37 0.54
N SER A 222 -15.72 -25.17 1.85
CA SER A 222 -16.99 -25.03 2.56
C SER A 222 -17.72 -23.73 2.20
N ILE A 223 -17.00 -22.64 1.93
CA ILE A 223 -17.56 -21.39 1.42
C ILE A 223 -18.16 -21.59 0.02
N THR A 224 -17.52 -22.38 -0.86
CA THR A 224 -18.12 -22.75 -2.15
C THR A 224 -19.34 -23.65 -1.98
N SER A 225 -19.30 -24.59 -1.02
CA SER A 225 -20.45 -25.44 -0.68
C SER A 225 -21.65 -24.64 -0.15
N CYS A 226 -21.40 -23.57 0.62
CA CYS A 226 -22.45 -22.63 1.03
C CYS A 226 -23.07 -21.87 -0.16
N TYR A 227 -22.30 -21.65 -1.23
CA TYR A 227 -22.74 -20.91 -2.42
C TYR A 227 -23.51 -21.79 -3.42
N THR A 228 -23.09 -23.05 -3.60
CA THR A 228 -23.72 -23.96 -4.56
C THR A 228 -23.63 -25.42 -4.10
N THR A 229 -24.70 -26.19 -4.34
CA THR A 229 -24.71 -27.64 -4.11
C THR A 229 -23.77 -28.39 -5.05
N GLU A 230 -23.39 -27.79 -6.19
CA GLU A 230 -22.48 -28.36 -7.18
C GLU A 230 -21.01 -27.99 -6.94
N TRP A 231 -20.62 -27.69 -5.68
CA TRP A 231 -19.27 -27.22 -5.33
C TRP A 231 -18.16 -28.21 -5.71
N GLU A 232 -18.46 -29.52 -5.78
CA GLU A 232 -17.50 -30.54 -6.22
C GLU A 232 -17.08 -30.35 -7.68
N LYS A 233 -17.91 -29.73 -8.54
CA LYS A 233 -17.50 -29.38 -9.91
C LYS A 233 -16.34 -28.37 -9.96
N TRP A 234 -16.07 -27.67 -8.86
CA TRP A 234 -14.95 -26.75 -8.70
C TRP A 234 -13.78 -27.39 -7.95
N TRP A 235 -14.07 -28.07 -6.84
CA TRP A 235 -13.04 -28.57 -5.92
C TRP A 235 -12.65 -30.03 -6.13
N LYS A 236 -13.36 -30.79 -6.96
CA LYS A 236 -13.03 -32.18 -7.31
C LYS A 236 -13.05 -32.40 -8.83
N ASN A 237 -12.43 -31.49 -9.57
CA ASN A 237 -12.44 -31.46 -11.03
C ASN A 237 -11.14 -30.82 -11.58
N PRO A 238 -9.96 -31.34 -11.22
CA PRO A 238 -8.67 -30.75 -11.59
C PRO A 238 -8.44 -30.65 -13.10
N GLU A 239 -9.15 -31.44 -13.91
CA GLU A 239 -9.00 -31.46 -15.36
C GLU A 239 -9.64 -30.25 -16.05
N ASN A 240 -10.60 -29.59 -15.40
CA ASN A 240 -11.36 -28.47 -15.96
C ASN A 240 -11.29 -27.19 -15.12
N VAL A 241 -10.58 -27.21 -13.99
CA VAL A 241 -10.53 -26.10 -13.05
C VAL A 241 -9.10 -25.70 -12.75
N GLU A 242 -8.78 -24.43 -13.01
CA GLU A 242 -7.51 -23.84 -12.64
C GLU A 242 -7.65 -23.01 -11.37
N LEU A 243 -7.09 -23.51 -10.27
CA LEU A 243 -7.18 -22.84 -8.97
C LEU A 243 -6.04 -21.82 -8.81
N TYR A 244 -6.42 -20.55 -8.66
CA TYR A 244 -5.53 -19.43 -8.34
C TYR A 244 -5.71 -19.01 -6.88
N GLN A 245 -4.61 -18.87 -6.13
CA GLN A 245 -4.62 -18.39 -4.75
C GLN A 245 -3.78 -17.14 -4.57
N PHE A 246 -4.36 -16.12 -3.91
CA PHE A 246 -3.71 -14.83 -3.63
C PHE A 246 -3.54 -14.67 -2.11
N MET A 247 -2.31 -14.42 -1.65
CA MET A 247 -2.03 -14.33 -0.21
C MET A 247 -0.76 -13.53 0.12
N GLY A 248 -0.58 -13.19 1.39
CA GLY A 248 0.70 -12.70 1.91
C GLY A 248 1.66 -13.85 2.23
N LYS A 249 2.97 -13.57 2.25
CA LYS A 249 4.04 -14.57 2.40
C LYS A 249 3.92 -15.53 3.60
N ASP A 250 3.34 -15.08 4.71
CA ASP A 250 3.22 -15.89 5.92
C ASP A 250 2.27 -17.09 5.73
N ASN A 251 1.37 -17.01 4.75
CA ASN A 251 0.40 -18.06 4.46
C ASN A 251 0.94 -19.16 3.53
N VAL A 252 2.13 -18.96 2.93
CA VAL A 252 2.66 -19.88 1.92
C VAL A 252 2.73 -21.33 2.41
N PRO A 253 3.32 -21.65 3.58
CA PRO A 253 3.43 -23.05 4.00
C PRO A 253 2.07 -23.74 4.19
N PHE A 254 1.03 -22.98 4.53
CA PHE A 254 -0.31 -23.55 4.71
C PHE A 254 -0.94 -23.95 3.38
N HIS A 255 -0.60 -23.27 2.29
CA HIS A 255 -1.21 -23.46 0.97
C HIS A 255 -0.33 -24.27 0.01
N THR A 256 0.99 -24.34 0.25
CA THR A 256 1.91 -25.13 -0.58
C THR A 256 2.37 -26.42 0.08
N VAL A 257 2.17 -26.58 1.38
CA VAL A 257 2.54 -27.79 2.14
C VAL A 257 1.31 -28.40 2.83
N ILE A 258 0.76 -27.73 3.83
CA ILE A 258 -0.20 -28.36 4.75
C ILE A 258 -1.52 -28.71 4.05
N PHE A 259 -2.13 -27.78 3.34
CA PHE A 259 -3.41 -28.01 2.67
C PHE A 259 -3.30 -28.99 1.49
N PRO A 260 -2.32 -28.88 0.57
CA PRO A 260 -2.12 -29.91 -0.46
C PRO A 260 -1.85 -31.29 0.14
N SER A 261 -1.01 -31.43 1.17
CA SER A 261 -0.82 -32.72 1.84
C SER A 261 -2.12 -33.25 2.45
N THR A 262 -2.93 -32.38 3.05
CA THR A 262 -4.24 -32.73 3.60
C THR A 262 -5.16 -33.29 2.51
N LEU A 263 -5.23 -32.66 1.35
CA LEU A 263 -6.06 -33.11 0.22
C LEU A 263 -5.50 -34.40 -0.41
N LEU A 264 -4.20 -34.47 -0.68
CA LEU A 264 -3.53 -35.66 -1.22
C LEU A 264 -3.73 -36.88 -0.31
N GLY A 265 -3.64 -36.70 1.01
CA GLY A 265 -3.85 -37.76 2.00
C GLY A 265 -5.25 -38.35 1.98
N THR A 266 -6.27 -37.62 1.50
CA THR A 266 -7.63 -38.18 1.34
C THR A 266 -7.75 -39.24 0.25
N ARG A 267 -6.82 -39.24 -0.72
CA ARG A 267 -6.85 -40.08 -1.93
C ARG A 267 -8.06 -39.82 -2.84
N GLU A 268 -8.66 -38.63 -2.75
CA GLU A 268 -9.73 -38.19 -3.63
C GLU A 268 -9.22 -37.25 -4.74
N ASN A 269 -10.00 -37.09 -5.81
CA ASN A 269 -9.64 -36.29 -6.99
C ASN A 269 -9.82 -34.78 -6.76
N TRP A 270 -9.11 -34.20 -5.79
CA TRP A 270 -9.21 -32.77 -5.47
C TRP A 270 -8.56 -31.88 -6.53
N THR A 271 -9.18 -30.73 -6.79
CA THR A 271 -8.57 -29.62 -7.50
C THR A 271 -7.52 -28.97 -6.59
N LEU A 272 -6.24 -29.18 -6.93
CA LEU A 272 -5.12 -28.55 -6.23
C LEU A 272 -4.78 -27.19 -6.84
N MET A 273 -4.02 -26.38 -6.11
CA MET A 273 -3.67 -25.02 -6.52
C MET A 273 -2.70 -25.05 -7.71
N LYS A 274 -3.14 -24.54 -8.86
CA LYS A 274 -2.29 -24.36 -10.04
C LYS A 274 -1.35 -23.18 -9.85
N THR A 275 -1.87 -22.01 -9.53
CA THR A 275 -1.10 -20.75 -9.47
C THR A 275 -1.22 -20.08 -8.11
N ILE A 276 -0.11 -19.57 -7.60
CA ILE A 276 -0.04 -18.77 -6.37
C ILE A 276 0.55 -17.39 -6.64
N SER A 277 -0.13 -16.34 -6.14
CA SER A 277 0.36 -14.97 -6.15
C SER A 277 0.63 -14.51 -4.73
N VAL A 278 1.91 -14.44 -4.37
CA VAL A 278 2.36 -14.10 -3.02
C VAL A 278 2.94 -12.70 -2.98
N THR A 279 2.49 -11.90 -2.01
CA THR A 279 3.05 -10.57 -1.75
C THR A 279 3.88 -10.53 -0.47
N GLU A 280 4.90 -9.67 -0.50
CA GLU A 280 5.64 -9.20 0.67
C GLU A 280 4.80 -8.19 1.48
N TYR A 281 5.38 -7.54 2.49
CA TYR A 281 4.62 -6.63 3.35
C TYR A 281 4.48 -5.23 2.76
N LEU A 282 3.30 -4.63 2.99
CA LEU A 282 3.11 -3.19 2.89
C LEU A 282 3.36 -2.57 4.27
N ASN A 283 4.36 -1.70 4.35
CA ASN A 283 4.70 -0.92 5.53
C ASN A 283 4.03 0.47 5.47
N TYR A 284 4.00 1.20 6.58
CA TYR A 284 3.33 2.50 6.70
C TYR A 284 4.30 3.58 7.20
N GLU A 285 4.57 4.58 6.36
CA GLU A 285 5.54 5.66 6.57
C GLU A 285 6.90 5.17 7.12
N ALA A 286 7.31 5.50 8.34
CA ALA A 286 8.60 5.06 8.88
C ALA A 286 8.55 3.69 9.59
N GLY A 287 7.44 2.94 9.51
CA GLY A 287 7.26 1.73 10.31
C GLY A 287 6.16 0.77 9.81
N LYS A 288 5.57 0.00 10.73
CA LYS A 288 4.53 -1.00 10.45
C LYS A 288 3.15 -0.51 10.89
N PHE A 289 2.10 -1.01 10.23
CA PHE A 289 0.73 -0.87 10.72
C PHE A 289 0.62 -1.44 12.15
N SER A 290 -0.08 -0.74 13.04
CA SER A 290 -0.26 -1.17 14.43
C SER A 290 -1.60 -0.71 14.98
N LYS A 291 -2.54 -1.64 15.13
CA LYS A 291 -3.88 -1.33 15.67
C LYS A 291 -3.82 -0.87 17.13
N SER A 292 -2.96 -1.50 17.95
CA SER A 292 -2.79 -1.12 19.36
C SER A 292 -2.18 0.27 19.55
N LYS A 293 -1.22 0.66 18.67
CA LYS A 293 -0.64 2.01 18.66
C LYS A 293 -1.41 2.98 17.76
N GLY A 294 -2.49 2.52 17.12
CA GLY A 294 -3.26 3.20 16.07
C GLY A 294 -2.53 3.52 14.79
N ILE A 295 -1.25 3.21 14.62
CA ILE A 295 -0.46 3.66 13.47
C ILE A 295 -0.97 3.02 12.17
N GLY A 296 -1.29 3.85 11.18
CA GLY A 296 -1.75 3.43 9.86
C GLY A 296 -3.23 3.71 9.57
N VAL A 297 -3.60 3.42 8.33
CA VAL A 297 -4.96 3.50 7.79
C VAL A 297 -5.57 2.10 7.76
N PHE A 298 -6.66 1.88 8.48
CA PHE A 298 -7.41 0.62 8.41
C PHE A 298 -8.58 0.74 7.41
N GLY A 299 -9.13 -0.40 6.97
CA GLY A 299 -10.12 -0.39 5.88
C GLY A 299 -11.37 0.45 6.16
N ASN A 300 -11.81 0.54 7.41
CA ASN A 300 -12.89 1.43 7.85
C ASN A 300 -12.47 2.90 7.83
N ASP A 301 -11.21 3.20 8.16
CA ASP A 301 -10.66 4.56 8.17
C ASP A 301 -10.55 5.14 6.75
N ALA A 302 -10.19 4.30 5.77
CA ALA A 302 -10.02 4.72 4.37
C ALA A 302 -11.29 5.37 3.82
N LYS A 303 -12.46 4.81 4.13
CA LYS A 303 -13.78 5.32 3.74
C LYS A 303 -14.06 6.72 4.31
N GLU A 304 -13.50 7.05 5.47
CA GLU A 304 -13.72 8.35 6.13
C GLU A 304 -12.82 9.47 5.58
N THR A 305 -11.88 9.15 4.69
CA THR A 305 -10.96 10.15 4.11
C THR A 305 -11.56 10.97 2.97
N ASN A 306 -12.76 10.63 2.49
CA ASN A 306 -13.35 11.23 1.27
C ASN A 306 -12.45 11.12 0.01
N ILE A 307 -11.31 10.43 0.08
CA ILE A 307 -10.50 10.09 -1.08
C ILE A 307 -11.23 8.98 -1.83
N PRO A 308 -11.47 9.12 -3.15
CA PRO A 308 -12.19 8.12 -3.92
C PRO A 308 -11.52 6.74 -3.89
N VAL A 309 -12.33 5.67 -3.95
CA VAL A 309 -11.84 4.29 -3.87
C VAL A 309 -10.82 3.97 -4.98
N GLU A 310 -11.02 4.50 -6.18
CA GLU A 310 -10.11 4.33 -7.32
C GLU A 310 -8.70 4.85 -7.02
N VAL A 311 -8.56 5.91 -6.22
CA VAL A 311 -7.26 6.45 -5.84
C VAL A 311 -6.54 5.47 -4.91
N TRP A 312 -7.25 4.93 -3.92
CA TRP A 312 -6.71 3.92 -3.01
C TRP A 312 -6.29 2.66 -3.76
N ARG A 313 -7.15 2.14 -4.64
CA ARG A 313 -6.85 0.95 -5.43
C ARG A 313 -5.65 1.17 -6.34
N TYR A 314 -5.64 2.29 -7.09
CA TYR A 314 -4.52 2.65 -7.96
C TYR A 314 -3.21 2.71 -7.19
N TYR A 315 -3.19 3.47 -6.08
CA TYR A 315 -1.99 3.66 -5.26
C TYR A 315 -1.46 2.34 -4.70
N LEU A 316 -2.33 1.51 -4.12
CA LEU A 316 -1.94 0.23 -3.54
C LEU A 316 -1.47 -0.78 -4.61
N LEU A 317 -2.07 -0.75 -5.81
CA LEU A 317 -1.70 -1.66 -6.91
C LEU A 317 -0.40 -1.23 -7.60
N THR A 318 -0.17 0.07 -7.81
CA THR A 318 1.13 0.55 -8.34
C THR A 318 2.28 0.31 -7.37
N ASN A 319 1.98 0.28 -6.06
CA ASN A 319 2.93 -0.04 -4.99
C ASN A 319 2.76 -1.46 -4.44
N ARG A 320 2.15 -2.38 -5.21
CA ARG A 320 1.95 -3.77 -4.78
C ARG A 320 3.31 -4.43 -4.44
N PRO A 321 3.48 -5.01 -3.23
CA PRO A 321 4.75 -5.60 -2.80
C PRO A 321 4.95 -7.00 -3.41
N GLU A 322 5.26 -7.08 -4.70
CA GLU A 322 5.39 -8.37 -5.42
C GLU A 322 6.74 -9.07 -5.21
N VAL A 323 7.82 -8.29 -5.02
CA VAL A 323 9.21 -8.80 -4.94
C VAL A 323 9.85 -8.49 -3.58
N SER A 324 9.60 -7.30 -3.06
CA SER A 324 10.11 -6.81 -1.78
C SER A 324 9.00 -6.08 -1.04
N ASP A 325 9.19 -5.87 0.26
CA ASP A 325 8.34 -4.99 1.05
C ASP A 325 8.25 -3.61 0.36
N THR A 326 7.07 -2.99 0.41
CA THR A 326 6.82 -1.63 -0.09
C THR A 326 6.32 -0.74 1.04
N LEU A 327 6.26 0.56 0.76
CA LEU A 327 5.89 1.56 1.75
C LEU A 327 4.73 2.40 1.28
N PHE A 328 3.69 2.50 2.11
CA PHE A 328 2.67 3.52 1.99
C PHE A 328 3.21 4.86 2.53
N SER A 329 3.12 5.93 1.73
CA SER A 329 3.35 7.30 2.19
C SER A 329 2.29 8.26 1.66
N TRP A 330 1.85 9.19 2.49
CA TRP A 330 0.88 10.20 2.06
C TRP A 330 1.41 11.16 0.98
N VAL A 331 2.72 11.47 0.99
CA VAL A 331 3.35 12.28 -0.08
C VAL A 331 3.30 11.52 -1.40
N ASP A 332 3.66 10.24 -1.38
CA ASP A 332 3.65 9.42 -2.59
C ASP A 332 2.22 9.21 -3.11
N LEU A 333 1.23 9.00 -2.22
CA LEU A 333 -0.17 8.94 -2.63
C LEU A 333 -0.62 10.23 -3.31
N GLN A 334 -0.27 11.39 -2.77
CA GLN A 334 -0.55 12.68 -3.39
C GLN A 334 0.12 12.80 -4.76
N ALA A 335 1.40 12.45 -4.86
CA ALA A 335 2.15 12.52 -6.12
C ALA A 335 1.51 11.64 -7.20
N LYS A 336 1.11 10.41 -6.84
CA LYS A 336 0.43 9.48 -7.76
C LYS A 336 -0.95 9.98 -8.18
N LEU A 337 -1.73 10.50 -7.25
CA LEU A 337 -3.03 11.11 -7.56
C LEU A 337 -2.87 12.33 -8.47
N ASN A 338 -2.07 13.31 -8.08
CA ASN A 338 -2.00 14.59 -8.79
C ASN A 338 -1.28 14.44 -10.14
N SER A 339 -0.17 13.71 -10.20
CA SER A 339 0.64 13.62 -11.43
C SER A 339 0.14 12.56 -12.40
N GLU A 340 -0.25 11.37 -11.91
CA GLU A 340 -0.57 10.25 -12.80
C GLU A 340 -2.07 10.11 -13.05
N LEU A 341 -2.91 10.23 -12.01
CA LEU A 341 -4.36 10.15 -12.19
C LEU A 341 -4.94 11.46 -12.71
N LEU A 342 -4.67 12.59 -12.07
CA LEU A 342 -5.26 13.88 -12.45
C LEU A 342 -4.61 14.46 -13.72
N ASN A 343 -3.29 14.65 -13.73
CA ASN A 343 -2.59 15.36 -14.81
C ASN A 343 -2.35 14.52 -16.07
N ASN A 344 -2.39 13.18 -15.99
CA ASN A 344 -2.26 12.30 -17.14
C ASN A 344 -3.60 11.67 -17.53
N LEU A 345 -4.11 10.69 -16.77
CA LEU A 345 -5.32 9.93 -17.15
C LEU A 345 -6.58 10.79 -17.21
N GLY A 346 -6.89 11.50 -16.13
CA GLY A 346 -8.04 12.37 -16.02
C GLY A 346 -7.98 13.53 -17.01
N ASN A 347 -6.80 14.14 -17.18
CA ASN A 347 -6.57 15.19 -18.17
C ASN A 347 -6.81 14.70 -19.60
N PHE A 348 -6.30 13.52 -19.98
CA PHE A 348 -6.55 12.94 -21.30
C PHE A 348 -8.05 12.78 -21.56
N VAL A 349 -8.74 12.04 -20.68
CA VAL A 349 -10.18 11.79 -20.82
C VAL A 349 -10.98 13.09 -20.88
N ASN A 350 -10.70 14.03 -19.97
CA ASN A 350 -11.41 15.30 -19.91
C ASN A 350 -11.18 16.16 -21.16
N ARG A 351 -9.94 16.24 -21.68
CA ARG A 351 -9.63 17.01 -22.91
C ARG A 351 -10.38 16.45 -24.12
N VAL A 352 -10.42 15.12 -24.25
CA VAL A 352 -11.10 14.44 -25.37
C VAL A 352 -12.60 14.71 -25.31
N LEU A 353 -13.24 14.34 -24.19
CA LEU A 353 -14.69 14.39 -24.06
C LEU A 353 -15.20 15.82 -24.02
N SER A 354 -14.52 16.73 -23.32
CA SER A 354 -14.92 18.15 -23.30
C SER A 354 -14.78 18.81 -24.67
N PHE A 355 -13.79 18.43 -25.49
CA PHE A 355 -13.67 18.98 -26.83
C PHE A 355 -14.80 18.50 -27.76
N ILE A 356 -15.21 17.23 -27.64
CA ILE A 356 -16.33 16.69 -28.41
C ILE A 356 -17.65 17.30 -27.97
N ALA A 357 -17.82 17.51 -26.66
CA ALA A 357 -19.05 18.08 -26.09
C ALA A 357 -19.28 19.57 -26.42
N LYS A 358 -18.24 20.31 -26.83
CA LYS A 358 -18.37 21.70 -27.28
C LYS A 358 -19.37 21.83 -28.42
N ASP A 359 -20.00 23.00 -28.51
CA ASP A 359 -20.98 23.30 -29.54
C ASP A 359 -20.36 23.19 -30.96
N PRO A 360 -21.15 22.97 -32.02
CA PRO A 360 -20.64 22.80 -33.38
C PRO A 360 -19.77 23.95 -33.92
N ALA A 361 -19.85 25.17 -33.37
CA ALA A 361 -18.97 26.27 -33.76
C ALA A 361 -17.53 26.10 -33.21
N SER A 362 -17.36 25.35 -32.13
CA SER A 362 -16.07 25.18 -31.44
C SER A 362 -15.67 23.73 -31.15
N GLY A 363 -16.49 22.76 -31.54
CA GLY A 363 -16.29 21.31 -31.41
C GLY A 363 -17.37 20.49 -32.14
N TYR A 364 -17.74 19.31 -31.62
CA TYR A 364 -18.55 18.33 -32.36
C TYR A 364 -20.00 18.14 -31.86
N GLY A 365 -20.49 18.98 -30.97
CA GLY A 365 -21.87 18.93 -30.49
C GLY A 365 -22.23 17.66 -29.73
N SER A 366 -21.26 17.10 -28.99
CA SER A 366 -21.37 15.80 -28.27
C SER A 366 -21.52 14.58 -29.19
N ILE A 367 -21.16 14.68 -30.47
CA ILE A 367 -21.23 13.58 -31.43
C ILE A 367 -19.82 13.13 -31.82
N ILE A 368 -19.55 11.82 -31.77
CA ILE A 368 -18.30 11.24 -32.27
C ILE A 368 -18.20 11.47 -33.79
N PRO A 369 -17.13 12.12 -34.29
CA PRO A 369 -17.02 12.43 -35.71
C PRO A 369 -16.68 11.20 -36.58
N ASN A 370 -16.81 11.34 -37.89
CA ASN A 370 -16.46 10.29 -38.85
C ASN A 370 -14.93 10.24 -39.08
N PRO A 371 -14.24 9.12 -38.81
CA PRO A 371 -12.79 8.99 -39.00
C PRO A 371 -12.40 8.65 -40.45
N GLU A 372 -13.03 9.25 -41.45
CA GLU A 372 -12.76 8.95 -42.86
C GLU A 372 -11.29 9.22 -43.20
N GLY A 373 -10.59 8.22 -43.76
CA GLY A 373 -9.16 8.31 -44.09
C GLY A 373 -8.19 7.96 -42.94
N ALA A 374 -8.69 7.54 -41.77
CA ALA A 374 -7.85 7.20 -40.61
C ALA A 374 -6.80 6.12 -40.88
N GLU A 375 -7.11 5.12 -41.72
CA GLU A 375 -6.19 4.02 -42.10
C GLU A 375 -4.92 4.53 -42.81
N SER A 376 -4.99 5.70 -43.44
CA SER A 376 -3.88 6.36 -44.13
C SER A 376 -3.27 7.53 -43.35
N HIS A 377 -3.83 7.91 -42.19
CA HIS A 377 -3.34 9.04 -41.41
C HIS A 377 -2.11 8.63 -40.58
N PRO A 378 -0.91 9.19 -40.86
CA PRO A 378 0.35 8.67 -40.33
C PRO A 378 0.41 8.60 -38.80
N LEU A 379 0.04 9.69 -38.11
CA LEU A 379 0.06 9.76 -36.64
C LEU A 379 -0.92 8.76 -36.01
N THR A 380 -2.10 8.60 -36.61
CA THR A 380 -3.16 7.71 -36.10
C THR A 380 -2.75 6.26 -36.24
N LYS A 381 -2.20 5.89 -37.40
CA LYS A 381 -1.73 4.54 -37.66
C LYS A 381 -0.57 4.16 -36.73
N ALA A 382 0.41 5.05 -36.58
CA ALA A 382 1.55 4.84 -35.69
C ALA A 382 1.10 4.68 -34.22
N LEU A 383 0.12 5.47 -33.77
CA LEU A 383 -0.47 5.33 -32.43
C LEU A 383 -1.19 3.99 -32.29
N GLY A 384 -1.99 3.59 -33.28
CA GLY A 384 -2.72 2.32 -33.28
C GLY A 384 -1.77 1.11 -33.14
N GLU A 385 -0.69 1.08 -33.91
CA GLU A 385 0.33 0.02 -33.82
C GLU A 385 0.98 -0.04 -32.42
N LYS A 386 1.38 1.11 -31.86
CA LYS A 386 1.93 1.19 -30.49
C LYS A 386 0.94 0.70 -29.43
N VAL A 387 -0.32 1.13 -29.53
CA VAL A 387 -1.38 0.75 -28.59
C VAL A 387 -1.66 -0.74 -28.66
N GLY A 388 -1.71 -1.33 -29.86
CA GLY A 388 -1.82 -2.78 -30.03
C GLY A 388 -0.70 -3.53 -29.30
N ASN A 389 0.55 -3.09 -29.47
CA ASN A 389 1.70 -3.70 -28.78
C ASN A 389 1.60 -3.57 -27.24
N TYR A 390 1.07 -2.46 -26.73
CA TYR A 390 0.82 -2.32 -25.30
C TYR A 390 -0.29 -3.24 -24.81
N VAL A 391 -1.36 -3.41 -25.59
CA VAL A 391 -2.46 -4.32 -25.25
C VAL A 391 -1.98 -5.77 -25.21
N GLU A 392 -1.17 -6.20 -26.17
CA GLU A 392 -0.55 -7.53 -26.18
C GLU A 392 0.33 -7.75 -24.93
N GLN A 393 1.21 -6.79 -24.59
CA GLN A 393 2.03 -6.85 -23.38
C GLN A 393 1.21 -6.83 -22.08
N TYR A 394 0.11 -6.07 -22.07
CA TYR A 394 -0.81 -6.03 -20.95
C TYR A 394 -1.44 -7.39 -20.69
N ILE A 395 -1.96 -8.05 -21.74
CA ILE A 395 -2.57 -9.37 -21.65
C ILE A 395 -1.55 -10.38 -21.12
N GLU A 396 -0.36 -10.42 -21.70
CA GLU A 396 0.71 -11.32 -21.23
C GLU A 396 1.05 -11.10 -19.75
N ALA A 397 1.14 -9.85 -19.31
CA ALA A 397 1.40 -9.52 -17.91
C ALA A 397 0.25 -9.98 -17.00
N MET A 398 -1.01 -9.79 -17.41
CA MET A 398 -2.19 -10.16 -16.62
C MET A 398 -2.37 -11.68 -16.52
N GLU A 399 -2.15 -12.42 -17.61
CA GLU A 399 -2.16 -13.90 -17.61
C GLU A 399 -1.09 -14.47 -16.67
N LYS A 400 0.07 -13.82 -16.58
CA LYS A 400 1.16 -14.17 -15.65
C LYS A 400 1.00 -13.56 -14.26
N VAL A 401 -0.14 -12.94 -13.97
CA VAL A 401 -0.48 -12.30 -12.68
C VAL A 401 0.55 -11.24 -12.25
N LYS A 402 1.15 -10.53 -13.22
CA LYS A 402 2.06 -9.39 -13.03
C LYS A 402 1.27 -8.09 -12.94
N LEU A 403 0.43 -7.98 -11.92
CA LEU A 403 -0.58 -6.92 -11.79
C LEU A 403 0.03 -5.52 -11.81
N LYS A 404 1.17 -5.31 -11.12
CA LYS A 404 1.86 -4.01 -11.13
C LYS A 404 2.35 -3.62 -12.53
N GLN A 405 2.84 -4.59 -13.30
CA GLN A 405 3.31 -4.38 -14.67
C GLN A 405 2.12 -4.09 -15.61
N GLY A 406 1.04 -4.87 -15.51
CA GLY A 406 -0.19 -4.64 -16.28
C GLY A 406 -0.75 -3.23 -16.07
N LEU A 407 -0.85 -2.76 -14.82
CA LEU A 407 -1.29 -1.40 -14.52
C LEU A 407 -0.38 -0.34 -15.14
N LYS A 408 0.95 -0.51 -15.04
CA LYS A 408 1.92 0.42 -15.63
C LYS A 408 1.75 0.51 -17.15
N ILE A 409 1.58 -0.64 -17.83
CA ILE A 409 1.38 -0.70 -19.28
C ILE A 409 0.08 0.02 -19.67
N ALA A 410 -1.03 -0.25 -18.97
CA ALA A 410 -2.30 0.43 -19.22
C ALA A 410 -2.17 1.96 -19.06
N MET A 411 -1.45 2.44 -18.03
CA MET A 411 -1.20 3.86 -17.82
C MET A 411 -0.29 4.50 -18.88
N SER A 412 0.62 3.73 -19.49
CA SER A 412 1.44 4.20 -20.62
C SER A 412 0.59 4.60 -21.83
N ILE A 413 -0.52 3.89 -22.09
CA ILE A 413 -1.45 4.24 -23.18
C ILE A 413 -2.06 5.63 -22.98
N SER A 414 -2.36 6.03 -21.74
CA SER A 414 -2.81 7.39 -21.45
C SER A 414 -1.75 8.45 -21.77
N GLY A 415 -0.47 8.13 -21.52
CA GLY A 415 0.66 8.99 -21.88
C GLY A 415 0.77 9.17 -23.40
N GLU A 416 0.69 8.08 -24.16
CA GLU A 416 0.66 8.13 -25.64
C GLU A 416 -0.54 8.93 -26.15
N GLY A 417 -1.72 8.78 -25.53
CA GLY A 417 -2.91 9.56 -25.87
C GLY A 417 -2.72 11.07 -25.66
N ASN A 418 -2.12 11.47 -24.54
CA ASN A 418 -1.77 12.88 -24.29
C ASN A 418 -0.75 13.41 -25.31
N GLY A 419 0.29 12.63 -25.62
CA GLY A 419 1.29 12.96 -26.63
C GLY A 419 0.67 13.14 -28.01
N TYR A 420 -0.20 12.22 -28.42
CA TYR A 420 -0.92 12.26 -29.68
C TYR A 420 -1.79 13.51 -29.85
N LEU A 421 -2.53 13.91 -28.80
CA LEU A 421 -3.30 15.15 -28.81
C LEU A 421 -2.39 16.39 -28.93
N GLN A 422 -1.22 16.36 -28.30
CA GLN A 422 -0.28 17.48 -28.35
C GLN A 422 0.38 17.63 -29.72
N GLU A 423 0.86 16.52 -30.28
CA GLU A 423 1.54 16.47 -31.58
C GLU A 423 0.58 16.82 -32.73
N SER A 424 -0.65 16.33 -32.68
CA SER A 424 -1.68 16.65 -33.69
C SER A 424 -2.14 18.10 -33.65
N GLN A 425 -1.95 18.83 -32.53
CA GLN A 425 -2.48 20.18 -32.34
C GLN A 425 -3.98 20.27 -32.67
N PHE A 426 -4.78 19.30 -32.22
CA PHE A 426 -6.18 19.10 -32.63
C PHE A 426 -7.06 20.37 -32.57
N TRP A 427 -6.77 21.29 -31.64
CA TRP A 427 -7.48 22.57 -31.50
C TRP A 427 -7.25 23.53 -32.68
N ARG A 428 -6.08 23.46 -33.34
CA ARG A 428 -5.80 24.17 -34.60
C ARG A 428 -6.43 23.43 -35.77
N LEU A 429 -6.26 22.11 -35.83
CA LEU A 429 -6.85 21.28 -36.89
C LEU A 429 -8.35 21.50 -37.02
N TYR A 430 -9.09 21.67 -35.92
CA TYR A 430 -10.53 21.92 -36.02
C TYR A 430 -10.92 23.13 -36.89
N LYS A 431 -10.06 24.16 -36.91
CA LYS A 431 -10.25 25.39 -37.69
C LYS A 431 -9.65 25.30 -39.09
N GLU A 432 -8.54 24.57 -39.23
CA GLU A 432 -7.70 24.56 -40.43
C GLU A 432 -7.95 23.33 -41.33
N ASP A 433 -8.13 22.16 -40.71
CA ASP A 433 -8.32 20.86 -41.36
C ASP A 433 -9.24 19.97 -40.51
N LYS A 434 -10.55 20.21 -40.64
CA LYS A 434 -11.59 19.51 -39.90
C LYS A 434 -11.63 18.00 -40.16
N PRO A 435 -11.41 17.48 -41.38
CA PRO A 435 -11.25 16.04 -41.63
C PRO A 435 -10.13 15.40 -40.78
N SER A 436 -8.93 15.98 -40.75
CA SER A 436 -7.84 15.45 -39.91
C SER A 436 -8.17 15.55 -38.42
N CYS A 437 -8.80 16.64 -37.98
CA CYS A 437 -9.31 16.75 -36.60
C CYS A 437 -10.33 15.64 -36.26
N SER A 438 -11.18 15.26 -37.21
CA SER A 438 -12.20 14.23 -37.02
C SER A 438 -11.55 12.86 -36.78
N ILE A 439 -10.54 12.51 -37.59
CA ILE A 439 -9.72 11.32 -37.37
C ILE A 439 -9.10 11.34 -35.97
N VAL A 440 -8.47 12.46 -35.58
CA VAL A 440 -7.79 12.59 -34.28
C VAL A 440 -8.75 12.41 -33.11
N MET A 441 -9.91 13.06 -33.16
CA MET A 441 -10.86 13.00 -32.05
C MET A 441 -11.57 11.65 -31.95
N SER A 442 -11.89 11.00 -33.07
CA SER A 442 -12.43 9.63 -33.04
C SER A 442 -11.42 8.62 -32.52
N THR A 443 -10.16 8.73 -32.94
CA THR A 443 -9.02 7.94 -32.41
C THR A 443 -8.91 8.11 -30.90
N ALA A 444 -8.84 9.35 -30.42
CA ALA A 444 -8.67 9.64 -29.00
C ALA A 444 -9.87 9.17 -28.15
N SER A 445 -11.09 9.25 -28.69
CA SER A 445 -12.29 8.75 -28.01
C SER A 445 -12.32 7.23 -27.88
N GLY A 446 -11.86 6.52 -28.92
CA GLY A 446 -11.68 5.08 -28.83
C GLY A 446 -10.63 4.68 -27.79
N LEU A 447 -9.55 5.45 -27.64
CA LEU A 447 -8.59 5.24 -26.56
C LEU A 447 -9.18 5.48 -25.18
N VAL A 448 -10.07 6.46 -25.01
CA VAL A 448 -10.80 6.66 -23.74
C VAL A 448 -11.61 5.41 -23.38
N TYR A 449 -12.32 4.82 -24.33
CA TYR A 449 -13.05 3.56 -24.11
C TYR A 449 -12.09 2.40 -23.80
N LEU A 450 -11.01 2.24 -24.57
CA LEU A 450 -10.03 1.18 -24.36
C LEU A 450 -9.37 1.27 -22.98
N LEU A 451 -9.01 2.48 -22.52
CA LEU A 451 -8.49 2.70 -21.17
C LEU A 451 -9.50 2.30 -20.09
N ALA A 452 -10.80 2.56 -20.29
CA ALA A 452 -11.83 2.07 -19.38
C ALA A 452 -11.86 0.54 -19.31
N CYS A 453 -11.70 -0.17 -20.45
CA CYS A 453 -11.58 -1.63 -20.47
C CYS A 453 -10.35 -2.12 -19.69
N LEU A 454 -9.17 -1.58 -20.00
CA LEU A 454 -7.90 -2.02 -19.43
C LEU A 454 -7.75 -1.71 -17.95
N LEU A 455 -8.39 -0.64 -17.49
CA LEU A 455 -8.33 -0.20 -16.09
C LEU A 455 -9.46 -0.76 -15.23
N GLU A 456 -10.46 -1.44 -15.81
CA GLU A 456 -11.58 -2.04 -15.05
C GLU A 456 -11.09 -2.99 -13.93
N PRO A 457 -10.12 -3.90 -14.16
CA PRO A 457 -9.64 -4.78 -13.09
C PRO A 457 -8.96 -4.04 -11.94
N PHE A 458 -8.47 -2.81 -12.18
CA PHE A 458 -7.70 -2.03 -11.21
C PHE A 458 -8.55 -0.98 -10.51
N ILE A 459 -9.36 -0.23 -11.23
CA ILE A 459 -10.15 0.91 -10.76
C ILE A 459 -11.57 0.89 -11.38
N PRO A 460 -12.41 -0.08 -11.02
CA PRO A 460 -13.68 -0.34 -11.72
C PRO A 460 -14.68 0.84 -11.60
N SER A 461 -14.63 1.64 -10.52
CA SER A 461 -15.42 2.87 -10.39
C SER A 461 -15.08 3.91 -11.47
N PHE A 462 -13.79 4.09 -11.79
CA PHE A 462 -13.34 4.95 -12.88
C PHE A 462 -13.91 4.47 -14.22
N SER A 463 -13.78 3.17 -14.52
CA SER A 463 -14.25 2.62 -15.78
C SER A 463 -15.76 2.81 -15.97
N ARG A 464 -16.55 2.62 -14.91
CA ARG A 464 -18.00 2.87 -14.93
C ARG A 464 -18.35 4.35 -15.17
N GLU A 465 -17.63 5.29 -14.54
CA GLU A 465 -17.87 6.72 -14.77
C GLU A 465 -17.47 7.13 -16.19
N VAL A 466 -16.39 6.59 -16.75
CA VAL A 466 -16.02 6.83 -18.16
C VAL A 466 -17.09 6.30 -19.11
N LEU A 467 -17.59 5.07 -18.89
CA LEU A 467 -18.68 4.52 -19.70
C LEU A 467 -19.94 5.39 -19.65
N LYS A 468 -20.29 5.90 -18.47
CA LYS A 468 -21.42 6.83 -18.30
C LYS A 468 -21.19 8.15 -19.05
N GLN A 469 -19.98 8.72 -19.00
CA GLN A 469 -19.66 9.92 -19.80
C GLN A 469 -19.63 9.64 -21.31
N LEU A 470 -19.31 8.41 -21.72
CA LEU A 470 -19.46 7.93 -23.09
C LEU A 470 -20.90 7.52 -23.42
N ASN A 471 -21.86 7.63 -22.50
CA ASN A 471 -23.27 7.29 -22.69
C ASN A 471 -23.51 5.81 -23.07
N PHE A 472 -22.76 4.90 -22.47
CA PHE A 472 -23.04 3.46 -22.50
C PHE A 472 -23.99 3.04 -21.36
N PRO A 473 -24.80 1.99 -21.56
CA PRO A 473 -25.64 1.43 -20.49
C PRO A 473 -24.81 0.98 -19.27
N PRO A 474 -25.29 1.16 -18.03
CA PRO A 474 -24.58 0.70 -16.82
C PRO A 474 -24.25 -0.79 -16.79
N GLU A 475 -25.09 -1.61 -17.44
CA GLU A 475 -24.95 -3.05 -17.60
C GLU A 475 -23.92 -3.47 -18.67
N THR A 476 -23.28 -2.51 -19.35
CA THR A 476 -22.22 -2.79 -20.33
C THR A 476 -21.07 -3.53 -19.66
N GLN A 477 -20.88 -4.79 -20.03
CA GLN A 477 -19.75 -5.58 -19.56
C GLN A 477 -18.50 -5.20 -20.36
N LEU A 478 -17.52 -4.64 -19.66
CA LEU A 478 -16.18 -4.44 -20.17
C LEU A 478 -15.48 -5.80 -20.19
N SER A 479 -15.00 -6.20 -21.36
CA SER A 479 -14.20 -7.40 -21.52
C SER A 479 -13.21 -7.12 -22.64
N LEU A 480 -11.97 -7.52 -22.42
CA LEU A 480 -10.94 -7.57 -23.44
C LEU A 480 -10.70 -9.06 -23.74
N SER A 481 -11.13 -9.52 -24.91
CA SER A 481 -10.97 -10.92 -25.30
C SER A 481 -10.49 -11.04 -26.74
N ASP A 482 -9.50 -11.89 -26.97
CA ASP A 482 -9.01 -12.18 -28.32
C ASP A 482 -10.08 -12.91 -29.15
N GLU A 483 -10.93 -13.74 -28.53
CA GLU A 483 -12.05 -14.42 -29.20
C GLU A 483 -13.03 -13.44 -29.84
N ARG A 484 -13.13 -12.22 -29.30
CA ARG A 484 -13.98 -11.14 -29.84
C ARG A 484 -13.25 -10.23 -30.83
N GLY A 485 -11.98 -10.51 -31.10
CA GLY A 485 -11.08 -9.71 -31.93
C GLY A 485 -10.69 -8.38 -31.29
N ASP A 486 -10.75 -8.26 -29.96
CA ASP A 486 -10.54 -6.97 -29.28
C ASP A 486 -9.08 -6.51 -29.35
N ILE A 487 -8.13 -7.44 -29.46
CA ILE A 487 -6.71 -7.13 -29.67
C ILE A 487 -6.52 -6.42 -31.02
N GLU A 488 -7.05 -6.98 -32.10
CA GLU A 488 -6.98 -6.35 -33.42
C GLU A 488 -7.76 -5.03 -33.48
N LYS A 489 -8.91 -4.94 -32.79
CA LYS A 489 -9.64 -3.66 -32.66
C LYS A 489 -8.82 -2.60 -31.92
N SER A 490 -8.00 -2.99 -30.94
CA SER A 490 -7.15 -2.04 -30.20
C SER A 490 -6.11 -1.36 -31.07
N LYS A 491 -5.71 -1.99 -32.20
CA LYS A 491 -4.84 -1.40 -33.23
C LYS A 491 -5.53 -0.33 -34.07
N ARG A 492 -6.87 -0.27 -34.01
CA ARG A 492 -7.71 0.69 -34.75
C ARG A 492 -8.64 1.46 -33.82
N PRO A 493 -8.11 2.23 -32.86
CA PRO A 493 -8.92 2.92 -31.87
C PRO A 493 -9.98 3.85 -32.48
N TRP A 494 -9.75 4.39 -33.69
CA TRP A 494 -10.72 5.21 -34.42
C TRP A 494 -12.03 4.49 -34.81
N HIS A 495 -12.08 3.16 -34.80
CA HIS A 495 -13.30 2.39 -35.09
C HIS A 495 -13.96 1.80 -33.83
N ILE A 496 -13.40 2.00 -32.63
CA ILE A 496 -13.95 1.45 -31.39
C ILE A 496 -15.32 2.07 -31.06
N LEU A 497 -15.45 3.40 -31.21
CA LEU A 497 -16.72 4.10 -31.05
C LEU A 497 -17.31 4.41 -32.43
N PRO A 498 -18.60 4.12 -32.67
CA PRO A 498 -19.20 4.35 -33.97
C PRO A 498 -19.34 5.85 -34.25
N ALA A 499 -19.09 6.25 -35.51
CA ALA A 499 -19.37 7.60 -35.97
C ALA A 499 -20.86 7.94 -35.76
N GLY A 500 -21.16 9.15 -35.31
CA GLY A 500 -22.52 9.56 -34.96
C GLY A 500 -22.96 9.19 -33.54
N HIS A 501 -22.17 8.41 -32.80
CA HIS A 501 -22.44 8.13 -31.39
C HIS A 501 -22.52 9.41 -30.56
N LYS A 502 -23.53 9.53 -29.70
CA LYS A 502 -23.72 10.69 -28.83
C LYS A 502 -23.19 10.40 -27.44
N ILE A 503 -22.16 11.14 -27.03
CA ILE A 503 -21.60 11.05 -25.67
C ILE A 503 -22.51 11.74 -24.64
N GLY A 504 -22.26 11.43 -23.38
CA GLY A 504 -22.92 12.03 -22.22
C GLY A 504 -22.30 13.37 -21.86
N ILE A 505 -22.47 13.78 -20.60
CA ILE A 505 -21.91 15.03 -20.09
C ILE A 505 -20.50 14.77 -19.52
N PRO A 506 -19.45 15.38 -20.07
CA PRO A 506 -18.11 15.24 -19.53
C PRO A 506 -18.00 15.87 -18.14
N THR A 507 -17.31 15.20 -17.22
CA THR A 507 -17.02 15.72 -15.88
C THR A 507 -15.59 15.36 -15.46
N PRO A 508 -14.92 16.22 -14.66
CA PRO A 508 -13.61 15.89 -14.10
C PRO A 508 -13.68 14.62 -13.23
N LEU A 509 -12.81 13.67 -13.52
CA LEU A 509 -12.78 12.35 -12.86
C LEU A 509 -12.04 12.35 -11.53
N PHE A 510 -10.99 13.18 -11.40
CA PHE A 510 -10.16 13.25 -10.22
C PHE A 510 -10.14 14.68 -9.66
N LYS A 511 -9.87 14.79 -8.37
CA LYS A 511 -9.64 16.06 -7.68
C LYS A 511 -8.22 16.06 -7.14
N GLU A 512 -7.61 17.23 -7.17
CA GLU A 512 -6.30 17.45 -6.56
C GLU A 512 -6.37 17.18 -5.05
N LEU A 513 -5.37 16.48 -4.53
CA LEU A 513 -5.14 16.36 -3.10
C LEU A 513 -4.10 17.40 -2.67
N LYS A 514 -4.50 18.30 -1.77
CA LYS A 514 -3.67 19.43 -1.34
C LYS A 514 -2.71 19.05 -0.23
N ASP A 515 -1.65 19.85 -0.08
CA ASP A 515 -0.63 19.64 0.95
C ASP A 515 -1.21 19.70 2.36
N GLU A 516 -2.20 20.56 2.61
CA GLU A 516 -2.87 20.65 3.91
C GLU A 516 -3.67 19.38 4.23
N GLU A 517 -4.28 18.76 3.21
CA GLU A 517 -5.03 17.51 3.36
C GLU A 517 -4.08 16.33 3.63
N VAL A 518 -2.94 16.29 2.93
CA VAL A 518 -1.87 15.32 3.15
C VAL A 518 -1.35 15.38 4.58
N GLU A 519 -1.02 16.58 5.06
CA GLU A 519 -0.50 16.73 6.42
C GLU A 519 -1.57 16.40 7.46
N PHE A 520 -2.82 16.82 7.23
CA PHE A 520 -3.95 16.43 8.07
C PHE A 520 -4.10 14.91 8.17
N TYR A 521 -4.06 14.19 7.06
CA TYR A 521 -4.16 12.73 7.08
C TYR A 521 -2.95 12.08 7.73
N ARG A 522 -1.73 12.57 7.46
CA ARG A 522 -0.52 12.07 8.12
C ARG A 522 -0.63 12.19 9.64
N GLU A 523 -1.00 13.37 10.15
CA GLU A 523 -1.20 13.58 11.58
C GLU A 523 -2.33 12.72 12.13
N LYS A 524 -3.48 12.67 11.44
CA LYS A 524 -4.63 11.84 11.81
C LYS A 524 -4.21 10.39 11.96
N PHE A 525 -3.38 9.88 11.05
CA PHE A 525 -3.01 8.46 10.97
C PHE A 525 -1.65 8.09 11.59
N ALA A 526 -0.98 9.02 12.29
CA ALA A 526 0.31 8.82 12.95
C ALA A 526 0.23 8.35 14.42
N GLY A 527 -0.95 8.38 15.06
CA GLY A 527 -1.13 8.07 16.50
C GLY A 527 -2.25 7.07 16.83
N SER A 528 -2.53 6.86 18.12
CA SER A 528 -3.48 5.86 18.64
C SER A 528 -4.92 6.04 18.13
N GLN A 529 -5.57 4.93 17.73
CA GLN A 529 -6.96 4.91 17.27
C GLN A 529 -7.93 5.17 18.41
N ALA A 530 -7.54 4.87 19.66
CA ALA A 530 -8.30 5.25 20.86
C ALA A 530 -8.25 6.78 21.08
N ASP A 531 -7.10 7.42 20.86
CA ASP A 531 -6.98 8.87 20.96
C ASP A 531 -7.74 9.58 19.84
N ARG A 532 -7.83 8.96 18.64
CA ARG A 532 -8.67 9.43 17.53
C ARG A 532 -10.15 9.41 17.88
N ASN A 533 -10.64 8.28 18.39
CA ASN A 533 -12.05 8.14 18.76
C ASN A 533 -12.41 9.11 19.88
N LEU A 534 -11.54 9.26 20.89
CA LEU A 534 -11.73 10.23 21.97
C LEU A 534 -11.74 11.67 21.46
N LYS A 535 -10.84 12.04 20.54
CA LYS A 535 -10.81 13.38 19.91
C LYS A 535 -12.04 13.63 19.03
N ALA A 536 -12.44 12.65 18.23
CA ALA A 536 -13.62 12.73 17.37
C ALA A 536 -14.92 12.83 18.19
N GLU A 537 -15.06 12.06 19.27
CA GLU A 537 -16.16 12.19 20.23
C GLU A 537 -16.15 13.55 20.94
N THR A 538 -14.96 14.07 21.26
CA THR A 538 -14.81 15.39 21.89
C THR A 538 -15.16 16.52 20.91
N GLU A 539 -14.80 16.42 19.64
CA GLU A 539 -15.18 17.37 18.59
C GLU A 539 -16.67 17.29 18.28
N ALA A 540 -17.23 16.08 18.17
CA ALA A 540 -18.67 15.88 18.01
C ALA A 540 -19.46 16.47 19.20
N ARG A 541 -18.97 16.29 20.43
CA ARG A 541 -19.52 16.95 21.62
C ARG A 541 -19.39 18.47 21.56
N LYS A 542 -18.24 19.02 21.13
CA LYS A 542 -18.05 20.47 20.96
C LYS A 542 -18.99 21.07 19.92
N ILE A 543 -19.20 20.39 18.80
CA ILE A 543 -20.13 20.81 17.75
C ILE A 543 -21.57 20.75 18.28
N THR A 544 -21.92 19.71 19.03
CA THR A 544 -23.23 19.57 19.68
C THR A 544 -23.45 20.66 20.74
N ASP A 545 -22.42 21.01 21.52
CA ASP A 545 -22.46 22.08 22.51
C ASP A 545 -22.53 23.47 21.87
N GLN A 546 -21.90 23.67 20.70
CA GLN A 546 -22.02 24.90 19.91
C GLN A 546 -23.44 25.05 19.31
N LEU A 547 -24.03 23.96 18.81
CA LEU A 547 -25.42 23.93 18.32
C LEU A 547 -26.43 24.15 19.47
N ASN A 548 -26.15 23.65 20.66
CA ASN A 548 -26.97 23.90 21.85
C ASN A 548 -26.82 25.33 22.37
N LYS A 549 -25.63 25.93 22.30
CA LYS A 549 -25.41 27.37 22.59
C LYS A 549 -26.12 28.29 21.59
N ALA A 550 -26.18 27.92 20.30
CA ALA A 550 -26.93 28.64 19.29
C ALA A 550 -28.45 28.61 19.52
N LYS A 551 -28.99 27.53 20.10
CA LYS A 551 -30.42 27.44 20.49
C LYS A 551 -30.77 28.22 21.77
N ILE A 552 -29.79 28.50 22.64
CA ILE A 552 -29.99 29.31 23.85
C ILE A 552 -29.89 30.81 23.55
N SER A 553 -29.21 31.22 22.46
CA SER A 553 -29.06 32.62 22.05
C SER A 553 -30.30 33.24 21.37
N ASP A 554 -31.29 32.44 20.94
CA ASP A 554 -32.53 32.95 20.32
C ASP A 554 -33.61 33.38 21.33
N ALA A 555 -33.41 33.14 22.63
CA ALA A 555 -34.37 33.51 23.69
C ALA A 555 -34.06 34.84 24.39
N ASN A 556 -32.92 35.50 24.12
CA ASN A 556 -32.55 36.73 24.81
C ASN A 556 -31.75 37.68 23.91
N LYS A 557 -32.46 38.46 23.08
CA LYS A 557 -32.16 39.88 22.76
C LYS A 557 -33.14 40.42 21.70
N LYS A 558 -34.29 40.88 22.18
CA LYS A 558 -35.14 41.90 21.54
C LYS A 558 -34.95 43.19 22.35
N LYS A 559 -34.64 44.29 21.66
CA LYS A 559 -34.15 45.64 22.12
C LYS A 559 -32.62 45.74 21.95
N GLU A 560 -32.05 46.63 21.16
CA GLU A 560 -32.47 47.91 20.58
C GLU A 560 -31.87 48.10 19.17
N ARG A 561 -32.52 48.96 18.40
CA ARG A 561 -32.22 49.35 17.01
C ARG A 561 -31.50 50.71 16.99
N ALA A 562 -30.89 51.02 15.84
CA ALA A 562 -30.36 52.30 15.36
C ALA A 562 -28.89 52.58 15.79
N THR A 563 -27.94 53.00 14.95
CA THR A 563 -27.94 53.76 13.68
C THR A 563 -26.48 53.76 13.17
N LYS A 564 -26.10 53.44 11.92
CA LYS A 564 -25.81 54.31 10.74
C LYS A 564 -24.98 53.43 9.77
N SER A 565 -25.45 53.04 8.58
CA SER A 565 -25.32 53.70 7.24
C SER A 565 -23.90 53.99 6.73
N SER A 566 -23.56 53.33 5.60
CA SER A 566 -22.80 53.79 4.39
C SER A 566 -21.37 54.32 4.55
N GLU A 567 -20.38 54.10 3.68
CA GLU A 567 -20.30 53.57 2.31
C GLU A 567 -18.82 53.25 1.96
N ALA A 568 -18.62 52.16 1.22
CA ALA A 568 -17.72 51.95 0.07
C ALA A 568 -16.61 52.97 -0.29
N LYS A 569 -15.35 52.51 -0.42
CA LYS A 569 -14.68 52.25 -1.73
C LYS A 569 -13.20 51.85 -1.61
N ALA A 570 -12.90 50.74 -2.30
CA ALA A 570 -11.75 50.47 -3.15
C ALA A 570 -10.37 51.11 -2.84
N LYS A 571 -9.37 50.24 -2.63
CA LYS A 571 -8.13 50.25 -3.43
C LYS A 571 -7.52 48.84 -3.42
N GLY A 572 -7.53 48.21 -4.59
CA GLY A 572 -6.64 47.11 -4.89
C GLY A 572 -5.23 47.64 -5.15
N SER A 573 -4.24 46.86 -4.75
CA SER A 573 -2.96 46.79 -5.44
C SER A 573 -2.53 45.33 -5.42
N ALA A 574 -2.35 44.78 -6.61
CA ALA A 574 -1.74 43.49 -6.85
C ALA A 574 -0.37 43.42 -6.16
N SER A 575 -0.16 42.40 -5.33
CA SER A 575 1.18 41.93 -5.02
C SER A 575 1.56 40.93 -6.10
N VAL A 576 2.45 41.34 -7.00
CA VAL A 576 3.24 40.41 -7.80
C VAL A 576 3.96 39.49 -6.80
N GLU A 577 3.68 38.18 -6.84
CA GLU A 577 4.46 37.20 -6.10
C GLU A 577 5.90 37.28 -6.60
N ALA A 578 6.79 37.83 -5.78
CA ALA A 578 8.22 37.84 -6.09
C ALA A 578 8.72 36.39 -6.13
N GLU A 579 9.37 36.03 -7.23
CA GLU A 579 10.02 34.74 -7.43
C GLU A 579 10.91 34.38 -6.23
N ILE A 580 10.80 33.15 -5.71
CA ILE A 580 11.60 32.70 -4.56
C ILE A 580 13.06 32.62 -5.02
N SER A 581 13.94 33.44 -4.43
CA SER A 581 15.36 33.51 -4.79
C SER A 581 16.24 32.56 -3.96
N ILE A 582 17.22 31.92 -4.61
CA ILE A 582 18.26 31.09 -3.98
C ILE A 582 19.09 31.85 -2.95
N SER A 583 19.21 33.18 -3.09
CA SER A 583 19.93 34.05 -2.15
C SER A 583 19.32 34.09 -0.74
N ARG A 584 18.13 33.48 -0.54
CA ARG A 584 17.49 33.30 0.78
C ARG A 584 18.05 32.13 1.58
N LEU A 585 18.76 31.19 0.94
CA LEU A 585 19.41 30.07 1.64
C LEU A 585 20.72 30.52 2.29
N ASP A 586 20.99 30.01 3.49
CA ASP A 586 22.27 30.17 4.18
C ASP A 586 23.09 28.88 4.04
N ILE A 587 23.72 28.70 2.89
CA ILE A 587 24.64 27.56 2.66
C ILE A 587 26.05 28.03 3.00
N ARG A 588 26.73 27.32 3.90
CA ARG A 588 28.08 27.65 4.35
C ARG A 588 29.05 26.48 4.20
N VAL A 589 30.33 26.79 4.11
CA VAL A 589 31.43 25.83 4.24
C VAL A 589 31.51 25.36 5.69
N GLY A 590 31.22 24.09 5.94
CA GLY A 590 31.33 23.46 7.25
C GLY A 590 32.48 22.47 7.34
N LEU A 591 33.15 22.37 8.49
CA LEU A 591 34.13 21.33 8.80
C LEU A 591 33.53 20.32 9.78
N ILE A 592 33.46 19.04 9.40
CA ILE A 592 33.03 17.97 10.30
C ILE A 592 34.16 17.72 11.31
N THR A 593 34.00 18.21 12.54
CA THR A 593 34.98 18.07 13.63
C THR A 593 34.81 16.75 14.37
N ARG A 594 33.60 16.17 14.33
CA ARG A 594 33.31 14.84 14.87
C ARG A 594 32.16 14.19 14.11
N ALA A 595 32.28 12.92 13.78
CA ALA A 595 31.16 12.09 13.32
C ALA A 595 31.09 10.81 14.15
N GLN A 596 29.87 10.35 14.45
CA GLN A 596 29.63 9.07 15.13
C GLN A 596 28.31 8.46 14.66
N LYS A 597 28.17 7.14 14.75
CA LYS A 597 26.87 6.48 14.51
C LYS A 597 25.85 6.91 15.56
N HIS A 598 24.61 7.11 15.13
CA HIS A 598 23.52 7.44 16.04
C HIS A 598 23.26 6.27 16.99
N PRO A 599 23.10 6.50 18.31
CA PRO A 599 22.98 5.44 19.31
C PRO A 599 21.74 4.56 19.10
N ASP A 600 20.64 5.17 18.66
CA ASP A 600 19.34 4.50 18.50
C ASP A 600 18.91 4.34 17.02
N ALA A 601 19.84 4.48 16.05
CA ALA A 601 19.49 4.38 14.63
C ALA A 601 20.66 3.94 13.72
N ASP A 602 20.52 2.76 13.09
CA ASP A 602 21.56 2.15 12.26
C ASP A 602 21.85 2.88 10.94
N SER A 603 20.94 3.77 10.51
CA SER A 603 21.06 4.50 9.25
C SER A 603 21.52 5.95 9.42
N LEU A 604 21.76 6.42 10.65
CA LEU A 604 22.04 7.83 10.92
C LEU A 604 23.43 8.05 11.50
N TYR A 605 24.10 9.12 11.06
CA TYR A 605 25.23 9.72 11.76
C TYR A 605 24.77 10.89 12.61
N VAL A 606 25.55 11.19 13.64
CA VAL A 606 25.49 12.43 14.42
C VAL A 606 26.82 13.13 14.24
N GLU A 607 26.79 14.30 13.60
CA GLU A 607 27.95 15.11 13.29
C GLU A 607 28.00 16.38 14.14
N GLU A 608 29.20 16.78 14.54
CA GLU A 608 29.50 18.13 15.00
C GLU A 608 30.21 18.85 13.86
N ILE A 609 29.58 19.92 13.36
CA ILE A 609 30.07 20.64 12.19
C ILE A 609 30.33 22.10 12.55
N ASP A 610 31.59 22.52 12.44
CA ASP A 610 31.98 23.91 12.56
C ASP A 610 31.61 24.67 11.29
N VAL A 611 30.68 25.62 11.41
CA VAL A 611 30.18 26.48 10.32
C VAL A 611 30.58 27.95 10.53
N GLY A 612 31.69 28.19 11.26
CA GLY A 612 32.20 29.52 11.58
C GLY A 612 31.42 30.26 12.67
N GLU A 613 30.70 29.50 13.51
CA GLU A 613 29.95 30.02 14.66
C GLU A 613 30.72 29.75 15.96
N ALA A 614 30.28 30.36 17.07
CA ALA A 614 30.96 30.20 18.37
C ALA A 614 30.98 28.75 18.88
N GLN A 615 30.03 27.91 18.45
CA GLN A 615 29.98 26.48 18.74
C GLN A 615 29.64 25.71 17.47
N PRO A 616 30.23 24.50 17.27
CA PRO A 616 29.81 23.60 16.20
C PRO A 616 28.34 23.24 16.32
N ARG A 617 27.67 23.04 15.20
CA ARG A 617 26.27 22.61 15.15
C ARG A 617 26.19 21.09 15.18
N THR A 618 25.19 20.57 15.88
CA THR A 618 24.82 19.15 15.79
C THR A 618 23.99 18.92 14.53
N VAL A 619 24.45 18.04 13.66
CA VAL A 619 23.73 17.59 12.48
C VAL A 619 23.45 16.10 12.60
N VAL A 620 22.32 15.65 12.08
CA VAL A 620 21.97 14.23 11.98
C VAL A 620 21.72 13.90 10.51
N SER A 621 22.53 13.05 9.91
CA SER A 621 22.46 12.71 8.48
C SER A 621 22.16 11.24 8.22
N GLY A 622 21.52 10.93 7.09
CA GLY A 622 21.21 9.57 6.65
C GLY A 622 22.34 8.87 5.88
N LEU A 623 23.61 9.22 6.14
CA LEU A 623 24.73 8.87 5.25
C LEU A 623 25.41 7.54 5.57
N VAL A 624 24.99 6.81 6.62
CA VAL A 624 25.65 5.57 7.09
C VAL A 624 25.77 4.49 6.02
N LYS A 625 24.76 4.37 5.15
CA LYS A 625 24.74 3.36 4.07
C LYS A 625 25.62 3.70 2.87
N TYR A 626 26.08 4.95 2.79
CA TYR A 626 26.68 5.51 1.59
C TYR A 626 28.13 5.95 1.81
N ILE A 627 28.43 6.49 2.98
CA ILE A 627 29.75 7.04 3.31
C ILE A 627 30.27 6.39 4.58
N PRO A 628 31.42 5.69 4.52
CA PRO A 628 32.07 5.13 5.69
C PRO A 628 32.40 6.21 6.73
N LEU A 629 32.37 5.84 8.02
CA LEU A 629 32.54 6.81 9.11
C LEU A 629 33.89 7.52 9.05
N GLU A 630 34.94 6.78 8.68
CA GLU A 630 36.29 7.27 8.48
C GLU A 630 36.40 8.34 7.38
N GLU A 631 35.51 8.30 6.38
CA GLU A 631 35.46 9.28 5.29
C GLU A 631 34.62 10.52 5.63
N MET A 632 33.94 10.53 6.78
CA MET A 632 33.18 11.70 7.27
C MET A 632 34.06 12.64 8.10
N GLN A 633 35.06 12.09 8.80
CA GLN A 633 35.83 12.83 9.79
C GLN A 633 36.78 13.85 9.14
N ASN A 634 36.86 15.07 9.71
CA ASN A 634 37.74 16.17 9.26
C ASN A 634 37.51 16.60 7.80
N ARG A 635 36.30 16.41 7.28
CA ARG A 635 35.93 16.73 5.91
C ARG A 635 35.23 18.09 5.82
N LYS A 636 35.57 18.89 4.81
CA LYS A 636 34.83 20.12 4.49
C LYS A 636 33.63 19.80 3.61
N VAL A 637 32.47 20.34 3.94
CA VAL A 637 31.19 20.06 3.28
C VAL A 637 30.36 21.34 3.14
N CYS A 638 29.43 21.38 2.20
CA CYS A 638 28.44 22.45 2.12
C CYS A 638 27.26 22.16 3.06
N VAL A 639 26.88 23.13 3.90
CA VAL A 639 25.90 22.96 4.97
C VAL A 639 24.83 24.04 4.90
N LEU A 640 23.56 23.64 4.82
CA LEU A 640 22.42 24.54 4.91
C LEU A 640 22.08 24.85 6.38
N CYS A 641 22.26 26.11 6.77
CA CYS A 641 22.28 26.56 8.16
C CYS A 641 21.00 27.27 8.61
N ASN A 642 20.09 27.66 7.72
CA ASN A 642 18.89 28.41 8.09
C ASN A 642 17.59 27.58 8.01
N LEU A 643 17.66 26.25 7.99
CA LEU A 643 16.49 25.40 8.22
C LEU A 643 16.06 25.43 9.69
N LYS A 644 14.75 25.26 9.92
CA LYS A 644 14.24 25.03 11.28
C LYS A 644 14.80 23.71 11.81
N PRO A 645 15.41 23.67 13.01
CA PRO A 645 15.94 22.43 13.56
C PRO A 645 14.89 21.33 13.68
N ALA A 646 15.27 20.09 13.34
CA ALA A 646 14.40 18.91 13.33
C ALA A 646 14.91 17.82 14.28
N SER A 647 14.00 17.16 15.00
CA SER A 647 14.35 16.03 15.87
C SER A 647 14.33 14.73 15.09
N MET A 648 15.48 14.07 15.01
CA MET A 648 15.66 12.77 14.37
C MET A 648 16.04 11.75 15.42
N ARG A 649 15.13 10.81 15.71
CA ARG A 649 15.33 9.74 16.72
C ARG A 649 15.82 10.25 18.09
N GLY A 650 15.34 11.42 18.50
CA GLY A 650 15.63 12.02 19.81
C GLY A 650 16.77 13.05 19.81
N ILE A 651 17.58 13.12 18.76
CA ILE A 651 18.65 14.12 18.61
C ILE A 651 18.19 15.24 17.70
N LYS A 652 18.45 16.50 18.07
CA LYS A 652 18.03 17.68 17.32
C LYS A 652 19.09 18.07 16.29
N SER A 653 18.80 17.87 15.01
CA SER A 653 19.62 18.34 13.89
C SER A 653 19.39 19.85 13.70
N GLN A 654 20.46 20.64 13.75
CA GLN A 654 20.46 22.12 13.71
C GLN A 654 20.86 22.69 12.34
N ALA A 655 21.24 21.84 11.41
CA ALA A 655 21.59 22.19 10.03
C ALA A 655 21.46 20.93 9.16
N MET A 656 21.72 21.05 7.87
CA MET A 656 21.68 19.93 6.94
C MET A 656 22.92 19.92 6.05
N VAL A 657 23.58 18.77 5.93
CA VAL A 657 24.70 18.57 5.02
C VAL A 657 24.16 18.31 3.61
N LEU A 658 24.70 19.01 2.61
CA LEU A 658 24.31 18.83 1.21
C LEU A 658 25.04 17.64 0.60
N ALA A 659 24.29 16.75 -0.05
CA ALA A 659 24.83 15.59 -0.76
C ALA A 659 24.14 15.42 -2.12
N ALA A 660 24.93 15.05 -3.13
CA ALA A 660 24.41 14.64 -4.43
C ALA A 660 24.04 13.16 -4.42
N SER A 661 23.00 12.80 -5.14
CA SER A 661 22.57 11.41 -5.34
C SER A 661 22.28 11.15 -6.81
N ASN A 662 22.64 9.95 -7.28
CA ASN A 662 22.30 9.50 -8.63
C ASN A 662 20.81 9.16 -8.76
N SER A 663 20.34 8.96 -9.99
CA SER A 663 18.91 8.81 -10.32
C SER A 663 18.21 7.60 -9.67
N ASP A 664 18.94 6.54 -9.32
CA ASP A 664 18.41 5.36 -8.63
C ASP A 664 18.68 5.37 -7.11
N HIS A 665 19.26 6.44 -6.58
CA HIS A 665 19.62 6.62 -5.16
C HIS A 665 20.52 5.53 -4.57
N THR A 666 21.27 4.81 -5.41
CA THR A 666 22.23 3.78 -4.98
C THR A 666 23.58 4.37 -4.55
N LYS A 667 23.91 5.58 -5.02
CA LYS A 667 25.15 6.30 -4.69
C LYS A 667 24.82 7.70 -4.18
N VAL A 668 25.53 8.10 -3.11
CA VAL A 668 25.42 9.42 -2.49
C VAL A 668 26.83 9.95 -2.21
N GLU A 669 27.10 11.20 -2.56
CA GLU A 669 28.38 11.88 -2.34
C GLU A 669 28.16 13.26 -1.71
N LEU A 670 29.06 13.66 -0.81
CA LEU A 670 29.02 14.99 -0.20
C LEU A 670 29.34 16.08 -1.24
N VAL A 671 28.67 17.22 -1.13
CA VAL A 671 29.05 18.42 -1.88
C VAL A 671 30.21 19.10 -1.16
N GLU A 672 31.40 19.02 -1.76
CA GLU A 672 32.66 19.50 -1.18
C GLU A 672 33.02 20.90 -1.71
N PRO A 673 33.31 21.86 -0.83
CA PRO A 673 33.92 23.12 -1.24
C PRO A 673 35.41 22.93 -1.55
N PRO A 674 36.07 23.89 -2.23
CA PRO A 674 37.51 23.85 -2.45
C PRO A 674 38.30 23.72 -1.13
N LYS A 675 39.44 23.03 -1.18
CA LYS A 675 40.26 22.71 0.02
C LYS A 675 40.64 23.96 0.82
N ASP A 676 40.90 25.07 0.15
CA ASP A 676 41.34 26.33 0.75
C ASP A 676 40.17 27.26 1.15
N ALA A 677 38.91 26.83 0.97
CA ALA A 677 37.74 27.64 1.33
C ALA A 677 37.67 27.84 2.85
N ALA A 678 37.31 29.05 3.28
CA ALA A 678 37.30 29.38 4.71
C ALA A 678 36.10 28.73 5.41
N ILE A 679 36.30 28.22 6.64
CA ILE A 679 35.20 27.65 7.43
C ILE A 679 34.21 28.77 7.78
N GLY A 680 32.92 28.51 7.60
CA GLY A 680 31.83 29.47 7.76
C GLY A 680 31.64 30.44 6.59
N GLU A 681 32.46 30.34 5.54
CA GLU A 681 32.25 31.10 4.32
C GLU A 681 30.90 30.75 3.70
N ARG A 682 30.14 31.77 3.31
CA ARG A 682 28.85 31.59 2.65
C ARG A 682 29.06 31.26 1.17
N VAL A 683 28.42 30.18 0.73
CA VAL A 683 28.37 29.81 -0.68
C VAL A 683 27.49 30.79 -1.43
N THR A 684 27.99 31.28 -2.56
CA THR A 684 27.33 32.25 -3.43
C THR A 684 26.95 31.61 -4.76
N PHE A 685 26.08 32.30 -5.51
CA PHE A 685 25.59 31.87 -6.82
C PHE A 685 25.73 33.05 -7.77
N PRO A 686 26.44 32.91 -8.91
CA PRO A 686 26.59 34.01 -9.86
C PRO A 686 25.22 34.57 -10.30
N GLY A 687 25.06 35.90 -10.25
CA GLY A 687 23.82 36.57 -10.64
C GLY A 687 22.72 36.61 -9.57
N PHE A 688 22.96 36.07 -8.37
CA PHE A 688 22.02 36.14 -7.25
C PHE A 688 22.62 36.88 -6.05
N ASP A 689 22.39 38.18 -6.00
CA ASP A 689 22.76 39.02 -4.85
C ASP A 689 21.62 39.04 -3.82
N GLY A 690 21.95 38.85 -2.54
CA GLY A 690 20.96 38.93 -1.46
C GLY A 690 21.42 38.40 -0.12
N LYS A 691 20.68 38.74 0.94
CA LYS A 691 20.91 38.24 2.31
C LYS A 691 20.08 36.97 2.53
N ALA A 692 20.67 36.00 3.22
CA ALA A 692 19.93 34.83 3.68
C ALA A 692 18.83 35.24 4.68
N ASP A 693 17.76 34.45 4.74
CA ASP A 693 16.81 34.55 5.84
C ASP A 693 17.48 34.03 7.12
N ASP A 694 17.22 34.64 8.28
CA ASP A 694 17.76 34.17 9.57
C ASP A 694 17.32 32.72 9.89
N VAL A 695 16.04 32.42 9.63
CA VAL A 695 15.45 31.08 9.65
C VAL A 695 14.40 31.01 8.55
N LEU A 696 14.49 30.01 7.68
CA LEU A 696 13.51 29.75 6.63
C LEU A 696 12.16 29.40 7.26
N ASN A 697 11.11 30.07 6.79
CA ASN A 697 9.75 29.78 7.21
C ASN A 697 9.28 28.46 6.56
N PRO A 698 9.02 27.38 7.33
CA PRO A 698 8.63 26.09 6.77
C PRO A 698 7.33 26.14 5.94
N LYS A 699 6.43 27.11 6.23
CA LYS A 699 5.18 27.31 5.48
C LYS A 699 5.39 27.87 4.08
N LYS A 700 6.53 28.52 3.82
CA LYS A 700 6.86 29.12 2.52
C LYS A 700 7.61 28.18 1.58
N LYS A 701 7.93 26.95 2.03
CA LYS A 701 8.61 25.89 1.25
C LYS A 701 9.82 26.37 0.43
N VAL A 702 10.61 27.29 1.00
CA VAL A 702 11.68 27.98 0.27
C VAL A 702 12.77 27.01 -0.16
N TRP A 703 13.19 26.12 0.74
CA TRP A 703 14.18 25.09 0.44
C TRP A 703 13.66 24.11 -0.62
N GLU A 704 12.46 23.58 -0.44
CA GLU A 704 11.84 22.59 -1.32
C GLU A 704 11.63 23.14 -2.74
N THR A 705 11.28 24.42 -2.86
CA THR A 705 11.11 25.09 -4.15
C THR A 705 12.44 25.28 -4.88
N LEU A 706 13.54 25.52 -4.16
CA LEU A 706 14.84 25.80 -4.74
C LEU A 706 15.67 24.53 -4.98
N GLN A 707 15.45 23.51 -4.16
CA GLN A 707 16.19 22.25 -4.20
C GLN A 707 15.96 21.48 -5.50
N VAL A 708 14.78 21.60 -6.13
CA VAL A 708 14.50 20.91 -7.41
C VAL A 708 15.45 21.31 -8.53
N ASP A 709 16.03 22.51 -8.45
CA ASP A 709 16.97 23.04 -9.41
C ASP A 709 18.45 22.82 -9.00
N LEU A 710 18.70 22.26 -7.80
CA LEU A 710 20.03 21.91 -7.32
C LEU A 710 20.46 20.54 -7.85
N HIS A 711 21.54 20.52 -8.62
CA HIS A 711 22.04 19.31 -9.27
C HIS A 711 23.56 19.39 -9.49
N THR A 712 24.18 18.28 -9.88
CA THR A 712 25.58 18.26 -10.34
C THR A 712 25.64 18.24 -11.85
N ASN A 713 26.57 18.98 -12.46
CA ASN A 713 26.71 19.02 -13.92
C ASN A 713 27.67 17.92 -14.45
N LYS A 714 28.00 17.97 -15.74
CA LYS A 714 28.91 17.01 -16.40
C LYS A 714 30.36 17.10 -15.92
N GLU A 715 30.75 18.26 -15.42
CA GLU A 715 32.07 18.54 -14.83
C GLU A 715 32.12 18.28 -13.31
N LEU A 716 31.09 17.62 -12.76
CA LEU A 716 30.94 17.28 -11.34
C LEU A 716 30.83 18.50 -10.41
N VAL A 717 30.46 19.65 -10.97
CA VAL A 717 30.25 20.90 -10.23
C VAL A 717 28.82 20.91 -9.70
N ALA A 718 28.65 21.30 -8.44
CA ALA A 718 27.32 21.54 -7.87
C ALA A 718 26.74 22.85 -8.42
N CYS A 719 25.51 22.81 -8.90
CA CYS A 719 24.86 23.90 -9.60
C CYS A 719 23.42 24.14 -9.10
N TYR A 720 22.95 25.37 -9.22
CA TYR A 720 21.54 25.77 -9.15
C TYR A 720 21.13 26.38 -10.50
N LYS A 721 20.14 25.80 -11.21
CA LYS A 721 19.75 26.24 -12.56
C LYS A 721 20.97 26.47 -13.49
N ASP A 722 21.92 25.54 -13.48
CA ASP A 722 23.21 25.54 -14.21
C ASP A 722 24.28 26.52 -13.70
N LEU A 723 24.00 27.31 -12.66
CA LEU A 723 24.96 28.24 -12.07
C LEU A 723 25.72 27.58 -10.93
N PRO A 724 27.06 27.65 -10.89
CA PRO A 724 27.87 26.92 -9.91
C PRO A 724 27.69 27.48 -8.50
N LEU A 725 27.72 26.59 -7.51
CA LEU A 725 27.93 26.94 -6.12
C LEU A 725 29.39 27.40 -5.96
N THR A 726 29.59 28.67 -5.61
CA THR A 726 30.93 29.29 -5.54
C THR A 726 31.33 29.71 -4.13
N THR A 727 32.60 29.55 -3.82
CA THR A 727 33.31 30.23 -2.73
C THR A 727 34.30 31.23 -3.34
N SER A 728 34.95 32.04 -2.50
CA SER A 728 36.00 33.00 -2.87
C SER A 728 37.22 32.37 -3.55
N VAL A 729 37.41 31.06 -3.39
CA VAL A 729 38.58 30.32 -3.90
C VAL A 729 38.23 29.28 -4.97
N GLY A 730 36.95 29.10 -5.33
CA GLY A 730 36.56 28.19 -6.40
C GLY A 730 35.12 27.67 -6.32
N VAL A 731 34.83 26.61 -7.07
CA VAL A 731 33.50 25.99 -7.15
C VAL A 731 33.39 24.75 -6.26
N CYS A 732 32.21 24.49 -5.72
CA CYS A 732 31.90 23.27 -4.98
C CYS A 732 31.65 22.08 -5.94
N LYS A 733 32.16 20.90 -5.59
CA LYS A 733 32.14 19.71 -6.46
C LYS A 733 31.73 18.45 -5.71
N VAL A 734 31.45 17.40 -6.48
CA VAL A 734 31.32 16.03 -5.99
C VAL A 734 32.40 15.15 -6.64
N ALA A 735 32.58 13.94 -6.12
CA ALA A 735 33.69 13.08 -6.54
C ALA A 735 33.45 12.42 -7.90
N SER A 736 32.23 11.99 -8.19
CA SER A 736 31.90 11.27 -9.44
C SER A 736 30.42 11.27 -9.86
N ILE A 737 29.48 11.77 -9.05
CA ILE A 737 28.07 11.85 -9.45
C ILE A 737 27.87 13.00 -10.44
N SER A 738 27.72 12.67 -11.73
CA SER A 738 27.31 13.62 -12.77
C SER A 738 25.78 13.59 -12.94
N GLU A 739 25.17 14.74 -13.20
CA GLU A 739 23.73 14.88 -13.45
C GLU A 739 22.86 14.35 -12.28
N GLY A 740 23.38 14.39 -11.05
CA GLY A 740 22.69 13.94 -9.85
C GLY A 740 21.94 15.06 -9.14
N SER A 741 20.86 14.74 -8.43
CA SER A 741 20.12 15.72 -7.62
C SER A 741 20.85 15.99 -6.31
N ILE A 742 20.96 17.25 -5.88
CA ILE A 742 21.54 17.64 -4.59
C ILE A 742 20.43 17.85 -3.57
N ARG A 743 20.59 17.28 -2.37
CA ARG A 743 19.61 17.36 -1.28
C ARG A 743 20.27 17.58 0.07
#